data_AF-A0A817K8R8-F1
#
_entry.id   AF-A0A817K8R8-F1
#
_cell.length_a   1.000
_cell.length_b   1.000
_cell.length_c   1.000
_cell.angle_alpha   90.00
_cell.angle_beta   90.00
_cell.angle_gamma   90.00
#
_symmetry.space_group_name_H-M   'P 1'
#
loop_
_entity.id
_entity.type
_entity.pdbx_description
1 polymer ?
#
loop_
_entity_poly.entity_id
_entity_poly.type
_entity_poly.pdbx_seq_one_letter_code
_entity_poly.pdbx_strand_id
1 'polypeptide(L)'
;MSNRLKGSLSHENSNTVADLHDLTDKYVKIQIGLKTELERLKNEKFPHGFSKPIDVLEAVDANVNGQWEDRLQQASQSNIEKHIVLIPYYLGNSHWTGILIVFNDRREIERAEYVNPVSTSEFPRSQIQQLFNKICPHMTLFPIELQKHDNPTQSQQLTIQNLLTRVEELQLTNAEDRKSADTSGELFSHQQKHNSQHLENVLKSQIVEPTIHESSEQQSSGSGFYHSKQTTNVNLSKSSQQEGDTITTASLKNLYNDFFSMPPCSEKCILTLMYLFSLKLIGDTIVPQDDILIPDNIDSEIRQEFQSLSERLEIEVRDLLQIQELIGSAAASVNEKNWHSALSELGVVLEKIRPLNIQELFRLVEKVGDAAQKIKGKKIILFLGGTGSGKSTTIHFLGGTKFEVVKVKGIKHFQPAKIINPDLNKITTTPFTRSETRYITPVKVFFGDVGGVANDSVLLCDCPGFDDTGGPEVDIANGIGILKAIRGCKEVKPVVLISYKSIGDRLSGVKDLAHMLVGIVPGIEDHIDMFSYIFTKFPSDEQNDIHALLVNAQESMNDMEKRDDSFCSLFDDMVLKTRKLALVLDPIYSDAHDILFKLARSKGITHPDKTFKYCLTVKSNSVLKEQMNTDHLSAEQLLRVLLQREGKVNYEKLIKCLLTIQSAGWVNNYRDGEQSEIMKDLKEQLIEHIQQLKASIMEVPLDLDNYNKLELVYKTVWEINEMKHFQIIFTDINNYLEDVNSWFEDNINAVCTMIKCSFTIEEWKKQEHKSLDFSKAEKWFHYLDACKNIRIRLKIDYISILNSLEDCVKYYSNLVEEELKSCFDDIRYVKNNNNDKEIFEKARKLSCRLHEILEIKTEYSRSFSCFSNLKILEHWQNNLSSYQNELADEMARLSIVQQAGALKDQLWISQALSKLDNFLDGGKFRDMYVNYRDKFLSRVSASSEKVADAIRQHDYERIAGELMQL
;
A
#
# COMPACT_ATOMS: atom_id res chain seq x y z
N MET A 1 -54.84 -20.20 3.74
CA MET A 1 -55.29 -20.03 2.34
C MET A 1 -54.07 -20.05 1.46
N SER A 2 -53.81 -21.21 0.88
CA SER A 2 -52.75 -21.43 -0.12
C SER A 2 -53.29 -21.12 -1.51
N ASN A 3 -52.42 -20.65 -2.41
CA ASN A 3 -52.64 -20.43 -3.85
C ASN A 3 -53.50 -19.22 -4.27
N ARG A 4 -52.85 -18.06 -4.42
CA ARG A 4 -53.07 -17.09 -5.50
C ARG A 4 -51.97 -16.03 -5.44
N LEU A 5 -50.94 -16.19 -6.28
CA LEU A 5 -50.03 -15.18 -6.85
C LEU A 5 -48.79 -15.91 -7.42
N LYS A 6 -49.03 -16.76 -8.42
CA LYS A 6 -48.02 -17.12 -9.42
C LYS A 6 -48.49 -16.49 -10.72
N GLY A 7 -47.86 -15.40 -11.11
CA GLY A 7 -48.11 -14.74 -12.40
C GLY A 7 -48.05 -13.23 -12.33
N SER A 8 -46.83 -12.68 -12.20
CA SER A 8 -46.39 -11.37 -12.75
C SER A 8 -45.15 -10.87 -11.98
N LEU A 9 -43.99 -11.48 -12.18
CA LEU A 9 -42.69 -10.91 -11.75
C LEU A 9 -41.59 -11.64 -12.55
N SER A 10 -41.49 -11.32 -13.83
CA SER A 10 -40.39 -11.73 -14.70
C SER A 10 -40.18 -10.66 -15.76
N HIS A 11 -39.68 -9.51 -15.32
CA HIS A 11 -38.91 -8.50 -16.07
C HIS A 11 -38.88 -7.22 -15.22
N GLU A 12 -37.93 -7.10 -14.29
CA GLU A 12 -37.50 -5.78 -13.76
C GLU A 12 -36.22 -5.80 -12.89
N ASN A 13 -35.68 -6.95 -12.48
CA ASN A 13 -34.52 -6.99 -11.57
C ASN A 13 -33.14 -7.22 -12.21
N SER A 14 -32.95 -6.99 -13.52
CA SER A 14 -31.61 -7.10 -14.16
C SER A 14 -30.91 -5.75 -14.37
N ASN A 15 -31.62 -4.61 -14.29
CA ASN A 15 -31.02 -3.30 -14.55
C ASN A 15 -30.51 -2.59 -13.28
N THR A 16 -31.08 -2.87 -12.11
CA THR A 16 -30.71 -2.20 -10.85
C THR A 16 -29.34 -2.62 -10.30
N VAL A 17 -28.90 -3.87 -10.53
CA VAL A 17 -27.58 -4.34 -10.09
C VAL A 17 -26.45 -3.82 -11.00
N ALA A 18 -26.72 -3.63 -12.29
CA ALA A 18 -25.77 -3.03 -13.23
C ALA A 18 -25.59 -1.52 -12.99
N ASP A 19 -26.68 -0.81 -12.68
CA ASP A 19 -26.63 0.64 -12.38
C ASP A 19 -25.92 0.94 -11.05
N LEU A 20 -26.11 0.12 -10.01
CA LEU A 20 -25.39 0.26 -8.73
C LEU A 20 -23.88 -0.02 -8.86
N HIS A 21 -23.49 -0.97 -9.72
CA HIS A 21 -22.08 -1.26 -9.99
C HIS A 21 -21.40 -0.13 -10.78
N ASP A 22 -22.11 0.48 -11.74
CA ASP A 22 -21.62 1.60 -12.55
C ASP A 22 -21.53 2.93 -11.75
N LEU A 23 -22.40 3.12 -10.75
CA LEU A 23 -22.33 4.24 -9.81
C LEU A 23 -21.16 4.11 -8.83
N THR A 24 -20.97 2.93 -8.23
CA THR A 24 -19.86 2.67 -7.28
C THR A 24 -18.49 2.86 -7.95
N ASP A 25 -18.37 2.41 -9.20
CA ASP A 25 -17.15 2.56 -10.01
C ASP A 25 -16.82 4.04 -10.33
N LYS A 26 -17.84 4.92 -10.45
CA LYS A 26 -17.64 6.37 -10.66
C LYS A 26 -17.09 7.09 -9.42
N TYR A 27 -17.60 6.77 -8.22
CA TYR A 27 -17.12 7.36 -6.96
C TYR A 27 -15.66 6.98 -6.67
N VAL A 28 -15.31 5.72 -6.89
CA VAL A 28 -13.93 5.24 -6.69
C VAL A 28 -12.97 5.86 -7.71
N LYS A 29 -13.40 6.00 -8.98
CA LYS A 29 -12.56 6.60 -10.05
C LYS A 29 -12.15 8.05 -9.76
N ILE A 30 -13.07 8.92 -9.31
CA ILE A 30 -12.70 10.32 -9.02
C ILE A 30 -11.76 10.41 -7.81
N GLN A 31 -11.96 9.57 -6.78
CA GLN A 31 -11.11 9.55 -5.60
C GLN A 31 -9.69 9.07 -5.93
N ILE A 32 -9.57 7.99 -6.70
CA ILE A 32 -8.27 7.48 -7.18
C ILE A 32 -7.60 8.54 -8.05
N GLY A 33 -8.32 9.13 -9.01
CA GLY A 33 -7.78 10.17 -9.89
C GLY A 33 -7.25 11.38 -9.11
N LEU A 34 -7.98 11.84 -8.09
CA LEU A 34 -7.55 12.94 -7.24
C LEU A 34 -6.31 12.58 -6.40
N LYS A 35 -6.24 11.38 -5.82
CA LYS A 35 -5.05 10.90 -5.08
C LYS A 35 -3.83 10.77 -5.98
N THR A 36 -3.99 10.22 -7.19
CA THR A 36 -2.90 10.05 -8.17
C THR A 36 -2.32 11.39 -8.60
N GLU A 37 -3.17 12.36 -8.95
CA GLU A 37 -2.71 13.68 -9.39
C GLU A 37 -2.16 14.53 -8.23
N LEU A 38 -2.63 14.32 -6.99
CA LEU A 38 -2.05 14.95 -5.80
C LEU A 38 -0.62 14.46 -5.52
N GLU A 39 -0.37 13.16 -5.63
CA GLU A 39 0.99 12.60 -5.51
C GLU A 39 1.89 13.06 -6.66
N ARG A 40 1.36 13.21 -7.87
CA ARG A 40 2.10 13.81 -8.99
C ARG A 40 2.50 15.26 -8.69
N LEU A 41 1.57 16.08 -8.18
CA LEU A 41 1.83 17.47 -7.79
C LEU A 41 2.91 17.56 -6.70
N LYS A 42 2.87 16.65 -5.71
CA LYS A 42 3.88 16.54 -4.66
C LYS A 42 5.25 16.23 -5.25
N ASN A 43 5.36 15.23 -6.12
CA ASN A 43 6.65 14.83 -6.70
C ASN A 43 7.23 15.88 -7.66
N GLU A 44 6.41 16.56 -8.44
CA GLU A 44 6.86 17.53 -9.44
C GLU A 44 7.18 18.92 -8.86
N LYS A 45 6.37 19.41 -7.91
CA LYS A 45 6.46 20.80 -7.42
C LYS A 45 6.80 20.94 -5.94
N PHE A 46 6.56 19.92 -5.12
CA PHE A 46 6.78 19.96 -3.67
C PHE A 46 7.53 18.71 -3.16
N PRO A 47 8.76 18.42 -3.66
CA PRO A 47 9.48 17.17 -3.36
C PRO A 47 9.87 17.02 -1.88
N HIS A 48 9.85 18.11 -1.11
CA HIS A 48 10.06 18.11 0.34
C HIS A 48 8.76 17.96 1.15
N GLY A 49 7.64 17.68 0.48
CA GLY A 49 6.30 17.57 1.06
C GLY A 49 5.52 18.89 1.03
N PHE A 50 4.21 18.79 1.25
CA PHE A 50 3.32 19.95 1.39
C PHE A 50 3.51 20.63 2.75
N SER A 51 3.29 21.94 2.82
CA SER A 51 3.32 22.73 4.06
C SER A 51 2.25 22.33 5.08
N LYS A 52 1.15 21.70 4.62
CA LYS A 52 0.10 21.08 5.42
C LYS A 52 -0.17 19.70 4.82
N PRO A 53 -0.31 18.62 5.63
CA PRO A 53 -0.77 17.31 5.14
C PRO A 53 -2.12 17.44 4.43
N ILE A 54 -2.34 16.63 3.39
CA ILE A 54 -3.54 16.71 2.55
C ILE A 54 -4.20 15.34 2.50
N ASP A 55 -5.45 15.27 2.95
CA ASP A 55 -6.26 14.06 2.95
C ASP A 55 -7.31 14.13 1.84
N VAL A 56 -7.50 13.02 1.12
CA VAL A 56 -8.56 12.87 0.10
C VAL A 56 -9.58 11.86 0.60
N LEU A 57 -10.78 12.34 0.95
CA LEU A 57 -11.87 11.50 1.44
C LEU A 57 -12.66 10.85 0.31
N GLU A 58 -13.46 9.86 0.66
CA GLU A 58 -14.41 9.25 -0.27
C GLU A 58 -15.44 10.26 -0.77
N ALA A 59 -15.87 10.08 -2.01
CA ALA A 59 -16.87 10.94 -2.62
C ALA A 59 -18.19 10.92 -1.84
N VAL A 60 -18.92 12.04 -1.88
CA VAL A 60 -20.25 12.20 -1.31
C VAL A 60 -21.28 12.29 -2.41
N ASP A 61 -22.35 11.51 -2.33
CA ASP A 61 -23.52 11.65 -3.20
C ASP A 61 -24.59 12.50 -2.52
N ALA A 62 -24.99 13.60 -3.17
CA ALA A 62 -26.03 14.49 -2.67
C ALA A 62 -27.39 13.79 -2.46
N ASN A 63 -27.62 12.66 -3.14
CA ASN A 63 -28.86 11.89 -3.03
C ASN A 63 -28.83 10.85 -1.91
N VAL A 64 -27.70 10.64 -1.24
CA VAL A 64 -27.55 9.69 -0.15
C VAL A 64 -27.45 10.42 1.19
N ASN A 65 -28.48 10.28 2.02
CA ASN A 65 -28.54 10.88 3.35
C ASN A 65 -27.42 10.35 4.26
N GLY A 66 -26.84 11.22 5.09
CA GLY A 66 -25.82 10.85 6.09
C GLY A 66 -24.38 10.88 5.60
N GLN A 67 -24.10 10.59 4.32
CA GLN A 67 -22.72 10.52 3.80
C GLN A 67 -21.93 11.81 4.00
N TRP A 68 -22.57 12.96 3.80
CA TRP A 68 -21.95 14.26 4.03
C TRP A 68 -21.56 14.47 5.50
N GLU A 69 -22.42 14.02 6.42
CA GLU A 69 -22.20 14.15 7.86
C GLU A 69 -21.05 13.23 8.31
N ASP A 70 -21.01 12.01 7.78
CA ASP A 70 -19.93 11.04 8.01
C ASP A 70 -18.57 11.55 7.53
N ARG A 71 -18.48 12.16 6.33
CA ARG A 71 -17.20 12.69 5.81
C ARG A 71 -16.67 13.85 6.62
N LEU A 72 -17.54 14.73 7.09
CA LEU A 72 -17.11 15.85 7.93
C LEU A 72 -16.67 15.38 9.32
N GLN A 73 -17.37 14.39 9.88
CA GLN A 73 -16.94 13.76 11.13
C GLN A 73 -15.58 13.08 10.96
N GLN A 74 -15.39 12.31 9.87
CA GLN A 74 -14.12 11.69 9.51
C GLN A 74 -13.01 12.74 9.32
N ALA A 75 -13.30 13.86 8.67
CA ALA A 75 -12.36 14.97 8.49
C ALA A 75 -11.90 15.57 9.83
N SER A 76 -12.82 15.68 10.80
CA SER A 76 -12.57 16.25 12.14
C SER A 76 -11.87 15.30 13.13
N GLN A 77 -12.02 13.99 12.93
CA GLN A 77 -11.45 12.94 13.79
C GLN A 77 -10.02 12.52 13.39
N SER A 78 -9.47 13.08 12.31
CA SER A 78 -8.10 12.81 11.88
C SER A 78 -7.08 13.16 12.98
N ASN A 79 -6.10 12.28 13.22
CA ASN A 79 -5.04 12.46 14.21
C ASN A 79 -3.96 13.49 13.79
N ILE A 80 -4.17 14.19 12.68
CA ILE A 80 -3.21 15.11 12.10
C ILE A 80 -3.41 16.51 12.67
N GLU A 81 -2.34 17.14 13.17
CA GLU A 81 -2.33 18.54 13.57
C GLU A 81 -2.18 19.42 12.32
N LYS A 82 -3.23 20.21 12.00
CA LYS A 82 -3.36 21.12 10.85
C LYS A 82 -3.22 20.47 9.45
N HIS A 83 -4.35 20.10 8.84
CA HIS A 83 -4.41 19.45 7.52
C HIS A 83 -5.42 20.10 6.57
N ILE A 84 -5.31 19.77 5.28
CA ILE A 84 -6.26 20.11 4.22
C ILE A 84 -7.03 18.84 3.86
N VAL A 85 -8.34 18.94 3.71
CA VAL A 85 -9.21 17.82 3.32
C VAL A 85 -9.88 18.15 1.99
N LEU A 86 -9.77 17.23 1.04
CA LEU A 86 -10.42 17.30 -0.27
C LEU A 86 -11.55 16.27 -0.34
N ILE A 87 -12.75 16.72 -0.71
CA ILE A 87 -13.95 15.89 -0.78
C ILE A 87 -14.58 16.05 -2.16
N PRO A 88 -14.55 15.01 -3.02
CA PRO A 88 -15.34 14.98 -4.23
C PRO A 88 -16.84 14.91 -3.88
N TYR A 89 -17.67 15.70 -4.55
CA TYR A 89 -19.10 15.78 -4.25
C TYR A 89 -19.91 15.64 -5.54
N TYR A 90 -20.87 14.73 -5.54
CA TYR A 90 -21.68 14.38 -6.70
C TYR A 90 -23.08 14.95 -6.55
N LEU A 91 -23.50 15.79 -7.50
CA LEU A 91 -24.78 16.48 -7.50
C LEU A 91 -25.89 15.72 -8.27
N GLY A 92 -25.56 14.58 -8.88
CA GLY A 92 -26.44 13.87 -9.82
C GLY A 92 -26.16 14.23 -11.29
N ASN A 93 -26.73 13.46 -12.22
CA ASN A 93 -26.65 13.70 -13.68
C ASN A 93 -25.22 13.92 -14.23
N SER A 94 -24.23 13.17 -13.74
CA SER A 94 -22.81 13.32 -14.10
C SER A 94 -22.16 14.65 -13.68
N HIS A 95 -22.81 15.45 -12.83
CA HIS A 95 -22.25 16.71 -12.32
C HIS A 95 -21.44 16.48 -11.03
N TRP A 96 -20.13 16.66 -11.14
CA TRP A 96 -19.18 16.66 -10.04
C TRP A 96 -18.79 18.07 -9.61
N THR A 97 -18.60 18.25 -8.32
CA THR A 97 -18.03 19.43 -7.67
C THR A 97 -17.02 18.97 -6.61
N GLY A 98 -16.19 19.89 -6.14
CA GLY A 98 -15.16 19.57 -5.15
C GLY A 98 -15.26 20.51 -3.96
N ILE A 99 -15.04 19.98 -2.77
CA ILE A 99 -15.01 20.74 -1.53
C ILE A 99 -13.62 20.62 -0.90
N LEU A 100 -13.08 21.75 -0.45
CA LEU A 100 -11.79 21.86 0.20
C LEU A 100 -11.99 22.45 1.59
N ILE A 101 -11.46 21.79 2.61
CA ILE A 101 -11.56 22.22 4.01
C ILE A 101 -10.15 22.32 4.59
N VAL A 102 -9.85 23.42 5.27
CA VAL A 102 -8.56 23.64 5.92
C VAL A 102 -8.79 23.65 7.43
N PHE A 103 -8.11 22.77 8.15
CA PHE A 103 -8.13 22.71 9.60
C PHE A 103 -6.91 23.44 10.18
N ASN A 104 -7.10 24.13 11.31
CA ASN A 104 -6.03 24.75 12.07
C ASN A 104 -5.39 23.78 13.09
N ASP A 105 -4.38 24.27 13.81
CA ASP A 105 -3.65 23.50 14.83
C ASP A 105 -4.53 23.08 16.04
N ARG A 106 -5.72 23.68 16.19
CA ARG A 106 -6.72 23.34 17.21
C ARG A 106 -7.82 22.40 16.71
N ARG A 107 -7.66 21.86 15.48
CA ARG A 107 -8.67 21.03 14.77
C ARG A 107 -10.00 21.74 14.52
N GLU A 108 -10.01 23.07 14.55
CA GLU A 108 -11.13 23.87 14.11
C GLU A 108 -10.96 24.15 12.62
N ILE A 109 -12.07 24.22 11.88
CA ILE A 109 -12.00 24.56 10.47
C ILE A 109 -11.67 26.05 10.34
N GLU A 110 -10.51 26.32 9.75
CA GLU A 110 -10.00 27.65 9.41
C GLU A 110 -10.72 28.20 8.17
N ARG A 111 -11.00 27.32 7.20
CA ARG A 111 -11.57 27.68 5.91
C ARG A 111 -12.30 26.52 5.26
N ALA A 112 -13.41 26.80 4.58
CA ALA A 112 -14.11 25.84 3.74
C ALA A 112 -14.50 26.48 2.40
N GLU A 113 -14.07 25.86 1.30
CA GLU A 113 -14.21 26.36 -0.06
C GLU A 113 -14.81 25.28 -0.96
N TYR A 114 -15.44 25.68 -2.08
CA TYR A 114 -15.92 24.74 -3.10
C TYR A 114 -15.59 25.20 -4.51
N VAL A 115 -15.38 24.23 -5.41
CA VAL A 115 -15.14 24.44 -6.84
C VAL A 115 -16.33 23.91 -7.64
N ASN A 116 -16.98 24.77 -8.43
CA ASN A 116 -18.01 24.34 -9.37
C ASN A 116 -17.48 24.42 -10.81
N PRO A 117 -17.21 23.27 -11.46
CA PRO A 117 -16.66 23.25 -12.82
C PRO A 117 -17.72 23.40 -13.93
N VAL A 118 -19.01 23.55 -13.62
CA VAL A 118 -20.08 23.64 -14.63
C VAL A 118 -20.67 25.06 -14.68
N SER A 119 -20.72 25.67 -15.87
CA SER A 119 -21.18 27.07 -16.05
C SER A 119 -22.70 27.25 -16.02
N THR A 120 -23.46 26.21 -16.38
CA THR A 120 -24.89 26.30 -16.76
C THR A 120 -25.86 25.75 -15.72
N SER A 121 -25.37 25.06 -14.67
CA SER A 121 -26.21 24.53 -13.59
C SER A 121 -26.18 25.44 -12.35
N GLU A 122 -27.35 25.75 -11.80
CA GLU A 122 -27.44 26.39 -10.48
C GLU A 122 -26.82 25.43 -9.45
N PHE A 123 -25.60 25.75 -8.99
CA PHE A 123 -25.02 25.06 -7.84
C PHE A 123 -25.97 25.24 -6.65
N PRO A 124 -26.43 24.17 -5.97
CA PRO A 124 -27.42 24.26 -4.90
C PRO A 124 -26.78 24.76 -3.60
N ARG A 125 -26.27 26.00 -3.64
CA ARG A 125 -25.51 26.65 -2.58
C ARG A 125 -26.26 26.66 -1.26
N SER A 126 -27.56 26.93 -1.30
CA SER A 126 -28.43 26.94 -0.12
C SER A 126 -28.54 25.57 0.55
N GLN A 127 -28.61 24.48 -0.23
CA GLN A 127 -28.74 23.12 0.30
C GLN A 127 -27.42 22.62 0.88
N ILE A 128 -26.31 22.81 0.17
CA ILE A 128 -24.98 22.41 0.67
C ILE A 128 -24.58 23.26 1.88
N GLN A 129 -24.89 24.56 1.88
CA GLN A 129 -24.66 25.41 3.05
C GLN A 129 -25.53 25.00 4.25
N GLN A 130 -26.78 24.59 4.04
CA GLN A 130 -27.64 24.07 5.12
C GLN A 130 -27.08 22.77 5.72
N LEU A 131 -26.61 21.85 4.88
CA LEU A 131 -25.96 20.61 5.32
C LEU A 131 -24.66 20.90 6.07
N PHE A 132 -23.87 21.86 5.61
CA PHE A 132 -22.65 22.30 6.28
C PHE A 132 -22.94 22.97 7.64
N ASN A 133 -23.98 23.79 7.72
CA ASN A 133 -24.39 24.50 8.95
C ASN A 133 -24.89 23.54 10.05
N LYS A 134 -25.36 22.34 9.72
CA LYS A 134 -25.73 21.34 10.73
C LYS A 134 -24.55 20.91 11.61
N ILE A 135 -23.35 20.93 11.04
CA ILE A 135 -22.12 20.45 11.70
C ILE A 135 -21.23 21.62 12.11
N CYS A 136 -21.17 22.67 11.28
CA CYS A 136 -20.38 23.87 11.52
C CYS A 136 -21.26 25.12 11.41
N PRO A 137 -22.09 25.42 12.43
CA PRO A 137 -23.16 26.43 12.35
C PRO A 137 -22.69 27.88 12.15
N HIS A 138 -21.38 28.15 12.30
CA HIS A 138 -20.81 29.50 12.25
C HIS A 138 -19.92 29.76 11.03
N MET A 139 -19.92 28.89 10.02
CA MET A 139 -18.97 28.97 8.92
C MET A 139 -19.62 28.88 7.53
N THR A 140 -19.18 29.75 6.63
CA THR A 140 -19.71 29.87 5.27
C THR A 140 -18.82 29.16 4.27
N LEU A 141 -19.42 28.39 3.36
CA LEU A 141 -18.73 27.73 2.25
C LEU A 141 -18.50 28.76 1.13
N PHE A 142 -17.23 29.03 0.81
CA PHE A 142 -16.86 30.05 -0.18
C PHE A 142 -16.67 29.46 -1.58
N PRO A 143 -17.25 30.05 -2.63
CA PRO A 143 -16.97 29.64 -4.00
C PRO A 143 -15.56 30.04 -4.42
N ILE A 144 -14.89 29.16 -5.15
CA ILE A 144 -13.66 29.48 -5.89
C ILE A 144 -13.99 29.46 -7.38
N GLU A 145 -13.76 30.58 -8.06
CA GLU A 145 -13.94 30.69 -9.50
C GLU A 145 -12.67 30.25 -10.23
N LEU A 146 -12.63 28.98 -10.63
CA LEU A 146 -11.59 28.39 -11.48
C LEU A 146 -12.18 27.97 -12.83
N GLN A 147 -11.53 27.06 -13.56
CA GLN A 147 -11.99 26.62 -14.88
C GLN A 147 -13.42 26.05 -14.82
N LYS A 148 -14.28 26.54 -15.73
CA LYS A 148 -15.66 26.09 -15.92
C LYS A 148 -15.86 25.61 -17.36
N HIS A 149 -16.77 24.67 -17.56
CA HIS A 149 -17.16 24.16 -18.87
C HIS A 149 -18.67 23.91 -18.92
N ASP A 150 -19.28 24.02 -20.11
CA ASP A 150 -20.74 23.92 -20.26
C ASP A 150 -21.27 22.48 -20.28
N ASN A 151 -20.37 21.50 -20.37
CA ASN A 151 -20.69 20.07 -20.43
C ASN A 151 -20.46 19.37 -19.06
N PRO A 152 -21.53 18.92 -18.37
CA PRO A 152 -21.43 18.20 -17.10
C PRO A 152 -20.59 16.92 -17.18
N THR A 153 -20.52 16.24 -18.33
CA THR A 153 -19.75 14.97 -18.43
C THR A 153 -18.23 15.16 -18.28
N GLN A 154 -17.71 16.40 -18.40
CA GLN A 154 -16.31 16.72 -18.13
C GLN A 154 -16.05 17.24 -16.70
N SER A 155 -17.10 17.39 -15.89
CA SER A 155 -17.00 17.96 -14.55
C SER A 155 -16.11 17.14 -13.61
N GLN A 156 -16.00 15.82 -13.80
CA GLN A 156 -15.13 14.95 -13.01
C GLN A 156 -13.66 15.34 -13.11
N GLN A 157 -13.14 15.48 -14.35
CA GLN A 157 -11.73 15.82 -14.59
C GLN A 157 -11.43 17.26 -14.18
N LEU A 158 -12.36 18.18 -14.46
CA LEU A 158 -12.22 19.59 -14.08
C LEU A 158 -12.30 19.78 -12.56
N THR A 159 -13.08 18.99 -11.84
CA THR A 159 -13.10 19.00 -10.36
C THR A 159 -11.73 18.65 -9.80
N ILE A 160 -11.09 17.61 -10.33
CA ILE A 160 -9.73 17.20 -9.91
C ILE A 160 -8.74 18.33 -10.17
N GLN A 161 -8.73 18.89 -11.39
CA GLN A 161 -7.82 19.97 -11.75
C GLN A 161 -8.02 21.20 -10.86
N ASN A 162 -9.26 21.65 -10.68
CA ASN A 162 -9.56 22.85 -9.88
C ASN A 162 -9.18 22.68 -8.40
N LEU A 163 -9.45 21.52 -7.80
CA LEU A 163 -9.03 21.25 -6.41
C LEU A 163 -7.51 21.28 -6.26
N LEU A 164 -6.77 20.71 -7.22
CA LEU A 164 -5.31 20.67 -7.19
C LEU A 164 -4.66 22.03 -7.46
N THR A 165 -5.20 22.81 -8.39
CA THR A 165 -4.80 24.21 -8.60
C THR A 165 -4.95 24.99 -7.31
N ARG A 166 -6.08 24.80 -6.60
CA ARG A 166 -6.29 25.49 -5.33
C ARG A 166 -5.31 25.04 -4.25
N VAL A 167 -5.04 23.74 -4.15
CA VAL A 167 -4.01 23.21 -3.25
C VAL A 167 -2.67 23.88 -3.54
N GLU A 168 -2.25 23.94 -4.80
CA GLU A 168 -1.00 24.58 -5.21
C GLU A 168 -0.94 26.06 -4.78
N GLU A 169 -2.00 26.83 -5.01
CA GLU A 169 -2.10 28.23 -4.56
C GLU A 169 -1.93 28.36 -3.04
N LEU A 170 -2.59 27.50 -2.25
CA LEU A 170 -2.49 27.51 -0.78
C LEU A 170 -1.07 27.16 -0.30
N GLN A 171 -0.34 26.33 -1.03
CA GLN A 171 1.06 26.02 -0.72
C GLN A 171 1.98 27.22 -0.99
N LEU A 172 1.75 27.92 -2.10
CA LEU A 172 2.57 29.08 -2.51
C LEU A 172 2.32 30.31 -1.64
N THR A 173 1.07 30.55 -1.22
CA THR A 173 0.71 31.68 -0.36
C THR A 173 1.41 31.61 1.02
N ASN A 174 1.56 30.41 1.59
CA ASN A 174 2.29 30.21 2.86
C ASN A 174 3.81 30.44 2.75
N ALA A 175 4.38 30.39 1.54
CA ALA A 175 5.81 30.63 1.31
C ALA A 175 6.15 32.12 1.19
N GLU A 176 5.21 32.95 0.73
CA GLU A 176 5.36 34.41 0.66
C GLU A 176 5.19 35.07 2.03
N ASP A 177 4.29 34.55 2.88
CA ASP A 177 4.14 35.00 4.27
C ASP A 177 5.42 34.75 5.10
N ARG A 178 6.14 33.64 4.82
CA ARG A 178 7.46 33.37 5.47
C ARG A 178 8.56 34.34 5.03
N LYS A 179 8.53 34.86 3.80
CA LYS A 179 9.49 35.89 3.33
C LYS A 179 9.18 37.28 3.90
N SER A 180 7.91 37.59 4.17
CA SER A 180 7.51 38.86 4.80
C SER A 180 7.76 38.89 6.32
N ALA A 181 7.76 37.74 6.99
CA ALA A 181 8.10 37.63 8.41
C ALA A 181 9.61 37.87 8.68
N ASP A 182 10.50 37.48 7.76
CA ASP A 182 11.95 37.70 7.87
C ASP A 182 12.37 39.16 7.60
N THR A 183 11.47 40.01 7.08
CA THR A 183 11.71 41.46 6.89
C THR A 183 11.01 42.35 7.93
N SER A 184 10.28 41.75 8.88
CA SER A 184 9.50 42.46 9.91
C SER A 184 10.11 42.37 11.32
N GLY A 185 11.35 41.92 11.44
CA GLY A 185 12.07 41.73 12.70
C GLY A 185 12.56 43.00 13.41
N GLU A 186 12.29 44.20 12.88
CA GLU A 186 12.85 45.46 13.43
C GLU A 186 11.84 46.54 13.86
N LEU A 187 10.51 46.30 13.87
CA LEU A 187 9.55 47.41 14.07
C LEU A 187 8.44 47.28 15.10
N PHE A 188 8.34 46.19 15.88
CA PHE A 188 7.34 46.09 16.97
C PHE A 188 7.97 45.83 18.35
N SER A 189 8.92 46.69 18.70
CA SER A 189 9.42 46.82 20.07
C SER A 189 8.82 48.03 20.81
N HIS A 190 7.69 48.61 20.42
CA HIS A 190 7.03 49.66 21.21
C HIS A 190 5.52 49.74 20.93
N GLN A 191 4.70 48.98 21.67
CA GLN A 191 3.34 49.42 22.07
C GLN A 191 2.71 48.42 23.07
N GLN A 192 2.65 48.84 24.33
CA GLN A 192 1.61 48.58 25.35
C GLN A 192 1.40 47.10 25.79
N LYS A 193 1.70 46.67 27.02
CA LYS A 193 1.57 47.35 28.33
C LYS A 193 0.27 48.16 28.43
N HIS A 194 -0.86 47.48 28.47
CA HIS A 194 -2.02 47.80 29.31
C HIS A 194 -3.10 46.71 29.15
N ASN A 195 -3.73 46.34 30.27
CA ASN A 195 -4.96 45.53 30.40
C ASN A 195 -4.82 44.03 30.65
N SER A 196 -4.09 43.69 31.71
CA SER A 196 -4.48 42.58 32.61
C SER A 196 -5.09 43.18 33.87
N GLN A 197 -6.42 43.30 33.93
CA GLN A 197 -7.23 43.47 35.16
C GLN A 197 -8.71 43.62 34.79
N HIS A 198 -9.41 42.51 34.57
CA HIS A 198 -10.84 42.38 34.85
C HIS A 198 -11.30 40.94 34.61
N LEU A 199 -12.09 40.41 35.55
CA LEU A 199 -12.74 39.09 35.56
C LEU A 199 -11.97 37.91 36.18
N GLU A 200 -11.32 38.16 37.33
CA GLU A 200 -11.12 37.15 38.37
C GLU A 200 -12.09 37.32 39.56
N ASN A 201 -13.19 38.07 39.39
CA ASN A 201 -14.15 38.36 40.46
C ASN A 201 -15.61 38.24 40.01
N VAL A 202 -16.01 37.08 39.52
CA VAL A 202 -17.41 36.66 39.53
C VAL A 202 -17.50 35.21 40.00
N LEU A 203 -17.67 35.08 41.32
CA LEU A 203 -18.50 34.08 42.00
C LEU A 203 -17.94 32.66 42.18
N LYS A 204 -17.11 32.54 43.23
CA LYS A 204 -17.33 31.51 44.27
C LYS A 204 -18.64 31.81 45.02
N SER A 205 -19.54 30.82 45.18
CA SER A 205 -20.12 30.37 46.48
C SER A 205 -21.40 29.53 46.33
N GLN A 206 -21.63 28.65 47.33
CA GLN A 206 -22.81 27.80 47.67
C GLN A 206 -22.72 26.34 47.17
N ILE A 207 -22.10 25.40 47.91
CA ILE A 207 -22.46 24.71 49.18
C ILE A 207 -23.63 23.72 49.02
N VAL A 208 -23.40 22.42 49.30
CA VAL A 208 -24.02 21.57 50.35
C VAL A 208 -23.71 20.08 50.08
N GLU A 209 -23.00 19.43 51.01
CA GLU A 209 -22.98 17.96 51.23
C GLU A 209 -24.27 17.52 51.98
N PRO A 210 -24.60 16.22 52.00
CA PRO A 210 -24.48 15.55 53.29
C PRO A 210 -23.98 14.10 53.25
N THR A 211 -23.57 13.69 54.44
CA THR A 211 -22.79 12.54 54.86
C THR A 211 -23.66 11.38 55.42
N ILE A 212 -23.05 10.18 55.49
CA ILE A 212 -23.23 9.07 56.47
C ILE A 212 -24.48 8.16 56.38
N HIS A 213 -24.26 6.85 56.20
CA HIS A 213 -24.60 5.84 57.22
C HIS A 213 -23.88 4.48 57.05
N GLU A 214 -23.37 3.99 58.18
CA GLU A 214 -22.81 2.67 58.48
C GLU A 214 -23.87 1.54 58.45
N SER A 215 -23.40 0.28 58.30
CA SER A 215 -23.76 -0.96 59.05
C SER A 215 -23.53 -2.20 58.15
N SER A 216 -22.46 -2.97 58.33
CA SER A 216 -22.25 -4.06 59.31
C SER A 216 -22.93 -5.39 58.97
N GLU A 217 -22.08 -6.41 58.83
CA GLU A 217 -22.14 -7.71 59.54
C GLU A 217 -22.64 -9.02 58.87
N GLN A 218 -21.80 -10.03 59.14
CA GLN A 218 -22.04 -11.48 59.34
C GLN A 218 -22.17 -12.39 58.10
N GLN A 219 -21.18 -13.26 57.83
CA GLN A 219 -20.77 -14.52 58.52
C GLN A 219 -21.75 -15.70 58.39
N SER A 220 -21.21 -16.80 57.87
CA SER A 220 -21.34 -18.22 58.31
C SER A 220 -21.34 -19.14 57.08
N SER A 221 -20.30 -19.95 56.81
CA SER A 221 -19.75 -21.14 57.49
C SER A 221 -20.61 -22.40 57.34
N GLY A 222 -20.00 -23.47 56.80
CA GLY A 222 -20.45 -24.86 56.93
C GLY A 222 -20.13 -25.68 55.67
N SER A 223 -18.93 -26.23 55.49
CA SER A 223 -18.40 -27.48 56.07
C SER A 223 -19.11 -28.76 55.60
N GLY A 224 -18.36 -29.64 54.92
CA GLY A 224 -18.30 -31.05 55.37
C GLY A 224 -18.43 -32.18 54.35
N PHE A 225 -17.27 -32.80 54.05
CA PHE A 225 -17.00 -34.25 54.03
C PHE A 225 -17.41 -35.20 52.87
N TYR A 226 -16.36 -35.54 52.09
CA TYR A 226 -15.83 -36.88 51.76
C TYR A 226 -16.75 -38.11 51.61
N HIS A 227 -16.75 -38.74 50.42
CA HIS A 227 -16.13 -40.07 50.26
C HIS A 227 -15.84 -40.46 48.79
N SER A 228 -14.83 -41.32 48.67
CA SER A 228 -14.03 -41.72 47.53
C SER A 228 -14.68 -42.74 46.58
N LYS A 229 -14.19 -42.79 45.34
CA LYS A 229 -13.78 -44.04 44.68
C LYS A 229 -12.84 -43.77 43.50
N GLN A 230 -11.68 -44.42 43.55
CA GLN A 230 -10.64 -44.46 42.54
C GLN A 230 -11.09 -45.28 41.33
N THR A 231 -10.83 -44.76 40.13
CA THR A 231 -10.48 -45.56 38.96
C THR A 231 -9.47 -44.78 38.12
N THR A 232 -8.38 -45.46 37.82
CA THR A 232 -7.20 -45.09 37.06
C THR A 232 -7.51 -44.45 35.71
N ASN A 233 -6.97 -43.26 35.42
CA ASN A 233 -6.73 -42.79 34.05
C ASN A 233 -5.61 -41.72 34.02
N VAL A 234 -4.70 -41.95 33.08
CA VAL A 234 -3.60 -41.14 32.51
C VAL A 234 -3.52 -39.69 33.00
N ASN A 235 -2.39 -39.35 33.65
CA ASN A 235 -2.05 -38.02 34.15
C ASN A 235 -1.79 -37.03 33.00
N LEU A 236 -2.82 -36.26 32.63
CA LEU A 236 -2.65 -34.87 32.20
C LEU A 236 -2.71 -34.00 33.46
N SER A 237 -1.64 -33.25 33.69
CA SER A 237 -1.47 -32.39 34.87
C SER A 237 -2.59 -31.36 34.95
N LYS A 238 -3.50 -31.59 35.88
CA LYS A 238 -4.35 -30.57 36.49
C LYS A 238 -3.47 -29.53 37.17
N SER A 239 -3.40 -28.35 36.61
CA SER A 239 -3.07 -27.12 37.33
C SER A 239 -4.19 -26.10 37.11
N SER A 240 -4.94 -25.90 38.19
CA SER A 240 -5.78 -24.75 38.58
C SER A 240 -6.97 -24.32 37.71
N GLN A 241 -8.16 -24.77 38.13
CA GLN A 241 -9.31 -23.86 38.29
C GLN A 241 -8.91 -22.72 39.25
N GLN A 242 -8.93 -21.46 38.81
CA GLN A 242 -9.08 -20.26 39.67
C GLN A 242 -9.20 -18.97 38.83
N GLU A 243 -10.31 -18.22 39.06
CA GLU A 243 -10.59 -16.80 38.72
C GLU A 243 -10.17 -16.27 37.33
N GLY A 244 -11.17 -16.06 36.47
CA GLY A 244 -11.00 -15.56 35.10
C GLY A 244 -10.32 -14.19 35.02
N ASP A 245 -9.35 -14.08 34.11
CA ASP A 245 -8.91 -12.80 33.57
C ASP A 245 -10.18 -12.06 33.08
N THR A 246 -10.57 -11.02 33.81
CA THR A 246 -11.76 -10.24 33.45
C THR A 246 -11.43 -9.50 32.16
N ILE A 247 -12.11 -9.85 31.06
CA ILE A 247 -11.89 -9.19 29.76
C ILE A 247 -12.18 -7.69 29.95
N THR A 248 -11.15 -6.86 29.82
CA THR A 248 -11.27 -5.40 29.98
C THR A 248 -11.62 -4.73 28.65
N THR A 249 -12.26 -3.56 28.71
CA THR A 249 -12.49 -2.70 27.54
C THR A 249 -11.19 -2.38 26.79
N ALA A 250 -10.09 -2.16 27.52
CA ALA A 250 -8.77 -1.90 26.93
C ALA A 250 -8.22 -3.11 26.16
N SER A 251 -8.37 -4.34 26.69
CA SER A 251 -7.97 -5.56 25.98
C SER A 251 -8.79 -5.80 24.71
N LEU A 252 -10.10 -5.49 24.73
CA LEU A 252 -10.95 -5.57 23.54
C LEU A 252 -10.52 -4.58 22.45
N LYS A 253 -10.26 -3.31 22.84
CA LYS A 253 -9.80 -2.28 21.90
C LYS A 253 -8.46 -2.63 21.26
N ASN A 254 -7.53 -3.17 22.05
CA ASN A 254 -6.26 -3.67 21.53
C ASN A 254 -6.48 -4.82 20.53
N LEU A 255 -7.30 -5.80 20.87
CA LEU A 255 -7.60 -6.93 20.00
C LEU A 255 -8.23 -6.47 18.67
N TYR A 256 -9.19 -5.53 18.71
CA TYR A 256 -9.77 -4.91 17.52
C TYR A 256 -8.71 -4.23 16.65
N ASN A 257 -7.87 -3.38 17.25
CA ASN A 257 -6.83 -2.66 16.54
C ASN A 257 -5.80 -3.62 15.90
N ASP A 258 -5.51 -4.75 16.56
CA ASP A 258 -4.59 -5.76 16.05
C ASP A 258 -5.10 -6.30 14.71
N PHE A 259 -6.37 -6.72 14.61
CA PHE A 259 -6.90 -7.35 13.40
C PHE A 259 -7.51 -6.39 12.36
N PHE A 260 -7.92 -5.18 12.76
CA PHE A 260 -8.66 -4.26 11.88
C PHE A 260 -7.88 -3.93 10.60
N SER A 261 -6.58 -3.69 10.73
CA SER A 261 -5.67 -3.38 9.62
C SER A 261 -5.02 -4.62 9.00
N MET A 262 -5.39 -5.83 9.44
CA MET A 262 -4.80 -7.05 8.89
C MET A 262 -5.40 -7.39 7.52
N PRO A 263 -4.59 -7.89 6.57
CA PRO A 263 -5.10 -8.49 5.35
C PRO A 263 -5.85 -9.78 5.69
N PRO A 264 -6.64 -10.31 4.74
CA PRO A 264 -7.26 -11.61 4.88
C PRO A 264 -6.21 -12.74 5.06
N CYS A 265 -5.89 -13.11 6.31
CA CYS A 265 -5.04 -14.26 6.70
C CYS A 265 -5.69 -15.10 7.82
N SER A 266 -5.13 -16.28 8.12
CA SER A 266 -5.62 -17.16 9.20
C SER A 266 -5.54 -16.51 10.58
N GLU A 267 -4.47 -15.74 10.84
CA GLU A 267 -4.32 -14.97 12.08
C GLU A 267 -5.45 -13.95 12.27
N LYS A 268 -5.80 -13.20 11.22
CA LYS A 268 -6.92 -12.24 11.26
C LYS A 268 -8.22 -12.94 11.65
N CYS A 269 -8.53 -14.09 11.05
CA CYS A 269 -9.75 -14.82 11.36
C CYS A 269 -9.78 -15.27 12.83
N ILE A 270 -8.66 -15.79 13.35
CA ILE A 270 -8.57 -16.22 14.75
C ILE A 270 -8.75 -15.03 15.70
N LEU A 271 -8.07 -13.90 15.46
CA LEU A 271 -8.22 -12.69 16.30
C LEU A 271 -9.65 -12.13 16.22
N THR A 272 -10.27 -12.17 15.04
CA THR A 272 -11.66 -11.75 14.84
C THR A 272 -12.61 -12.66 15.63
N LEU A 273 -12.44 -13.98 15.56
CA LEU A 273 -13.22 -14.93 16.35
C LEU A 273 -13.04 -14.72 17.86
N MET A 274 -11.80 -14.52 18.32
CA MET A 274 -11.53 -14.21 19.73
C MET A 274 -12.21 -12.91 20.18
N TYR A 275 -12.26 -11.89 19.32
CA TYR A 275 -12.98 -10.64 19.59
C TYR A 275 -14.49 -10.88 19.70
N LEU A 276 -15.07 -11.59 18.75
CA LEU A 276 -16.50 -11.93 18.76
C LEU A 276 -16.89 -12.77 19.98
N PHE A 277 -16.05 -13.73 20.39
CA PHE A 277 -16.29 -14.52 21.61
C PHE A 277 -16.16 -13.67 22.88
N SER A 278 -15.19 -12.75 22.90
CA SER A 278 -15.01 -11.81 24.01
C SER A 278 -16.23 -10.90 24.16
N LEU A 279 -16.82 -10.43 23.06
CA LEU A 279 -18.09 -9.69 23.07
C LEU A 279 -19.25 -10.54 23.62
N LYS A 280 -19.35 -11.82 23.24
CA LYS A 280 -20.36 -12.75 23.78
C LYS A 280 -20.21 -13.01 25.28
N LEU A 281 -18.97 -13.00 25.79
CA LEU A 281 -18.67 -13.18 27.22
C LEU A 281 -19.03 -11.96 28.07
N ILE A 282 -18.89 -10.76 27.52
CA ILE A 282 -19.24 -9.50 28.21
C ILE A 282 -20.74 -9.23 28.13
N GLY A 283 -21.43 -9.69 27.08
CA GLY A 283 -22.87 -9.52 26.91
C GLY A 283 -23.29 -8.03 26.83
N ASP A 284 -24.52 -7.71 27.24
CA ASP A 284 -25.11 -6.36 27.16
C ASP A 284 -24.51 -5.34 28.17
N THR A 285 -23.41 -5.67 28.86
CA THR A 285 -22.81 -4.77 29.87
C THR A 285 -21.89 -3.70 29.29
N ILE A 286 -21.73 -3.65 27.96
CA ILE A 286 -20.96 -2.60 27.28
C ILE A 286 -21.79 -1.31 27.27
N VAL A 287 -21.38 -0.33 28.08
CA VAL A 287 -21.91 1.03 28.00
C VAL A 287 -21.42 1.63 26.67
N PRO A 288 -22.28 2.17 25.79
CA PRO A 288 -21.91 2.71 24.47
C PRO A 288 -21.23 4.08 24.60
N GLN A 289 -20.16 4.16 25.40
CA GLN A 289 -19.31 5.35 25.55
C GLN A 289 -17.88 5.10 25.05
N ASP A 290 -17.51 3.86 24.70
CA ASP A 290 -16.18 3.53 24.18
C ASP A 290 -16.26 3.19 22.69
N ASP A 291 -15.26 3.61 21.90
CA ASP A 291 -15.09 3.41 20.43
C ASP A 291 -15.02 1.92 19.96
N ILE A 292 -15.88 1.03 20.48
CA ILE A 292 -15.86 -0.41 20.21
C ILE A 292 -16.96 -0.73 19.20
N LEU A 293 -16.56 -1.27 18.03
CA LEU A 293 -17.48 -1.61 16.95
C LEU A 293 -18.15 -2.97 17.23
N ILE A 294 -19.45 -2.98 17.50
CA ILE A 294 -20.23 -4.19 17.77
C ILE A 294 -20.99 -4.59 16.50
N PRO A 295 -20.76 -5.80 15.92
CA PRO A 295 -21.50 -6.25 14.74
C PRO A 295 -22.98 -6.49 15.04
N ASP A 296 -23.85 -6.16 14.07
CA ASP A 296 -25.31 -6.32 14.18
C ASP A 296 -25.75 -7.77 14.42
N ASN A 297 -24.98 -8.76 13.93
CA ASN A 297 -25.25 -10.18 14.14
C ASN A 297 -23.97 -10.99 14.38
N ILE A 298 -23.50 -10.97 15.63
CA ILE A 298 -22.31 -11.68 16.08
C ILE A 298 -22.34 -13.18 15.69
N ASP A 299 -23.49 -13.86 15.76
CA ASP A 299 -23.57 -15.30 15.46
C ASP A 299 -23.40 -15.61 13.96
N SER A 300 -23.80 -14.68 13.09
CA SER A 300 -23.56 -14.79 11.65
C SER A 300 -22.09 -14.55 11.33
N GLU A 301 -21.50 -13.51 11.92
CA GLU A 301 -20.07 -13.17 11.78
C GLU A 301 -19.18 -14.35 12.20
N ILE A 302 -19.46 -14.98 13.34
CA ILE A 302 -18.71 -16.14 13.84
C ILE A 302 -18.70 -17.27 12.79
N ARG A 303 -19.85 -17.58 12.18
CA ARG A 303 -19.93 -18.65 11.16
C ARG A 303 -19.12 -18.32 9.92
N GLN A 304 -19.22 -17.07 9.44
CA GLN A 304 -18.48 -16.61 8.27
C GLN A 304 -16.97 -16.62 8.51
N GLU A 305 -16.53 -16.23 9.70
CA GLU A 305 -15.11 -16.22 10.06
C GLU A 305 -14.54 -17.63 10.24
N PHE A 306 -15.29 -18.60 10.78
CA PHE A 306 -14.84 -20.00 10.80
C PHE A 306 -14.68 -20.58 9.39
N GLN A 307 -15.60 -20.26 8.46
CA GLN A 307 -15.47 -20.69 7.07
C GLN A 307 -14.22 -20.08 6.42
N SER A 308 -14.02 -18.77 6.62
CA SER A 308 -12.85 -18.05 6.11
C SER A 308 -11.54 -18.58 6.69
N LEU A 309 -11.54 -19.00 7.96
CA LEU A 309 -10.40 -19.63 8.61
C LEU A 309 -10.07 -20.99 7.98
N SER A 310 -11.07 -21.84 7.74
CA SER A 310 -10.87 -23.16 7.11
C SER A 310 -10.25 -23.04 5.72
N GLU A 311 -10.79 -22.17 4.86
CA GLU A 311 -10.29 -21.95 3.50
C GLU A 311 -8.83 -21.44 3.51
N ARG A 312 -8.47 -20.59 4.47
CA ARG A 312 -7.10 -20.02 4.54
C ARG A 312 -6.08 -20.99 5.09
N LEU A 313 -6.44 -21.81 6.07
CA LEU A 313 -5.50 -22.77 6.65
C LEU A 313 -5.02 -23.81 5.64
N GLU A 314 -5.90 -24.25 4.72
CA GLU A 314 -5.54 -25.15 3.61
C GLU A 314 -4.42 -24.58 2.72
N ILE A 315 -4.29 -23.26 2.66
CA ILE A 315 -3.30 -22.55 1.85
C ILE A 315 -2.05 -22.18 2.67
N GLU A 316 -2.22 -21.82 3.94
CA GLU A 316 -1.21 -21.12 4.74
C GLU A 316 -0.38 -22.01 5.68
N VAL A 317 -0.82 -23.23 6.02
CA VAL A 317 -0.22 -23.99 7.14
C VAL A 317 0.35 -25.35 6.72
N ARG A 318 1.62 -25.61 7.06
CA ARG A 318 2.30 -26.90 6.79
C ARG A 318 1.82 -28.06 7.69
N ASP A 319 1.50 -27.80 8.96
CA ASP A 319 1.07 -28.80 9.94
C ASP A 319 -0.46 -28.79 10.14
N LEU A 320 -1.19 -29.04 9.05
CA LEU A 320 -2.64 -28.86 8.95
C LEU A 320 -3.43 -29.70 9.98
N LEU A 321 -3.00 -30.93 10.26
CA LEU A 321 -3.79 -31.92 11.01
C LEU A 321 -4.05 -31.52 12.47
N GLN A 322 -3.01 -31.10 13.20
CA GLN A 322 -3.15 -30.79 14.62
C GLN A 322 -3.87 -29.46 14.86
N ILE A 323 -3.74 -28.51 13.92
CA ILE A 323 -4.45 -27.22 13.96
C ILE A 323 -5.92 -27.41 13.61
N GLN A 324 -6.26 -28.28 12.65
CA GLN A 324 -7.64 -28.63 12.32
C GLN A 324 -8.38 -29.30 13.48
N GLU A 325 -7.72 -30.18 14.24
CA GLU A 325 -8.31 -30.80 15.44
C GLU A 325 -8.68 -29.74 16.50
N LEU A 326 -7.78 -28.78 16.77
CA LEU A 326 -8.02 -27.71 17.73
C LEU A 326 -9.14 -26.76 17.30
N ILE A 327 -9.23 -26.44 16.01
CA ILE A 327 -10.31 -25.62 15.45
C ILE A 327 -11.63 -26.36 15.48
N GLY A 328 -11.63 -27.67 15.22
CA GLY A 328 -12.79 -28.53 15.40
C GLY A 328 -13.29 -28.52 16.85
N SER A 329 -12.38 -28.54 17.82
CA SER A 329 -12.71 -28.38 19.25
C SER A 329 -13.33 -27.01 19.56
N ALA A 330 -12.71 -25.92 19.06
CA ALA A 330 -13.25 -24.57 19.21
C ALA A 330 -14.66 -24.42 18.62
N ALA A 331 -14.91 -24.99 17.44
CA ALA A 331 -16.22 -25.00 16.82
C ALA A 331 -17.25 -25.82 17.63
N ALA A 332 -16.85 -26.95 18.23
CA ALA A 332 -17.70 -27.73 19.12
C ALA A 332 -18.06 -26.92 20.39
N SER A 333 -17.07 -26.27 21.03
CA SER A 333 -17.29 -25.38 22.18
C SER A 333 -18.25 -24.24 21.87
N VAL A 334 -18.18 -23.66 20.66
CA VAL A 334 -19.14 -22.63 20.20
C VAL A 334 -20.55 -23.20 20.04
N ASN A 335 -20.69 -24.40 19.48
CA ASN A 335 -21.99 -25.06 19.35
C ASN A 335 -22.62 -25.35 20.72
N GLU A 336 -21.79 -25.64 21.73
CA GLU A 336 -22.20 -25.82 23.12
C GLU A 336 -22.40 -24.50 23.90
N LYS A 337 -22.18 -23.34 23.25
CA LYS A 337 -22.20 -21.99 23.85
C LYS A 337 -21.20 -21.82 25.00
N ASN A 338 -20.13 -22.60 25.00
CA ASN A 338 -19.04 -22.50 25.97
C ASN A 338 -17.94 -21.59 25.43
N TRP A 339 -18.20 -20.28 25.49
CA TRP A 339 -17.31 -19.25 24.93
C TRP A 339 -15.93 -19.18 25.61
N HIS A 340 -15.84 -19.49 26.91
CA HIS A 340 -14.55 -19.55 27.61
C HIS A 340 -13.66 -20.68 27.07
N SER A 341 -14.23 -21.88 26.86
CA SER A 341 -13.50 -22.98 26.25
C SER A 341 -13.12 -22.68 24.80
N ALA A 342 -14.04 -22.11 24.01
CA ALA A 342 -13.75 -21.71 22.64
C ALA A 342 -12.61 -20.67 22.55
N LEU A 343 -12.60 -19.68 23.46
CA LEU A 343 -11.53 -18.67 23.53
C LEU A 343 -10.19 -19.31 23.93
N SER A 344 -10.19 -20.23 24.91
CA SER A 344 -8.99 -20.95 25.34
C SER A 344 -8.41 -21.82 24.22
N GLU A 345 -9.27 -22.51 23.46
CA GLU A 345 -8.85 -23.38 22.35
C GLU A 345 -8.28 -22.56 21.18
N LEU A 346 -8.92 -21.44 20.83
CA LEU A 346 -8.37 -20.50 19.85
C LEU A 346 -7.07 -19.85 20.32
N GLY A 347 -6.92 -19.60 21.62
CA GLY A 347 -5.66 -19.13 22.20
C GLY A 347 -4.50 -20.10 21.92
N VAL A 348 -4.73 -21.40 22.08
CA VAL A 348 -3.72 -22.44 21.75
C VAL A 348 -3.41 -22.48 20.26
N VAL A 349 -4.42 -22.30 19.39
CA VAL A 349 -4.18 -22.21 17.95
C VAL A 349 -3.35 -20.98 17.63
N LEU A 350 -3.69 -19.83 18.22
CA LEU A 350 -2.99 -18.57 18.02
C LEU A 350 -1.52 -18.65 18.46
N GLU A 351 -1.23 -19.30 19.58
CA GLU A 351 0.17 -19.53 20.03
C GLU A 351 0.99 -20.36 19.04
N LYS A 352 0.36 -21.25 18.27
CA LYS A 352 1.06 -22.03 17.23
C LYS A 352 1.30 -21.26 15.95
N ILE A 353 0.35 -20.43 15.52
CA ILE A 353 0.47 -19.63 14.29
C ILE A 353 1.23 -18.31 14.53
N ARG A 354 1.27 -17.86 15.78
CA ARG A 354 1.93 -16.65 16.24
C ARG A 354 2.62 -16.91 17.58
N PRO A 355 3.79 -17.57 17.57
CA PRO A 355 4.58 -17.78 18.78
C PRO A 355 4.92 -16.49 19.53
N LEU A 356 5.06 -15.35 18.84
CA LEU A 356 5.37 -14.05 19.45
C LEU A 356 4.45 -12.92 18.96
N ASN A 357 3.77 -12.25 19.88
CA ASN A 357 2.97 -11.06 19.58
C ASN A 357 3.84 -9.80 19.54
N ILE A 358 4.33 -9.46 18.35
CA ILE A 358 5.17 -8.27 18.10
C ILE A 358 4.44 -6.96 18.43
N GLN A 359 3.12 -6.87 18.20
CA GLN A 359 2.37 -5.64 18.49
C GLN A 359 2.24 -5.40 19.99
N GLU A 360 1.96 -6.45 20.77
CA GLU A 360 1.96 -6.35 22.23
C GLU A 360 3.37 -6.05 22.75
N LEU A 361 4.41 -6.68 22.19
CA LEU A 361 5.78 -6.36 22.53
C LEU A 361 6.09 -4.87 22.32
N PHE A 362 5.69 -4.26 21.20
CA PHE A 362 5.89 -2.83 20.97
C PHE A 362 5.12 -1.96 21.97
N ARG A 363 3.87 -2.31 22.29
CA ARG A 363 3.09 -1.60 23.33
C ARG A 363 3.76 -1.68 24.70
N LEU A 364 4.33 -2.84 25.04
CA LEU A 364 5.08 -3.02 26.28
C LEU A 364 6.36 -2.19 26.28
N VAL A 365 7.14 -2.21 25.20
CA VAL A 365 8.39 -1.44 25.05
C VAL A 365 8.16 0.07 25.08
N GLU A 366 7.08 0.56 24.47
CA GLU A 366 6.69 1.97 24.48
C GLU A 366 6.46 2.47 25.91
N LYS A 367 5.71 1.70 26.72
CA LYS A 367 5.48 2.02 28.15
C LYS A 367 6.76 2.08 28.98
N VAL A 368 7.83 1.36 28.60
CA VAL A 368 9.11 1.46 29.31
C VAL A 368 9.85 2.79 29.03
N GLY A 369 9.55 3.46 27.92
CA GLY A 369 10.17 4.75 27.57
C GLY A 369 9.99 5.82 28.65
N ASP A 370 8.80 5.91 29.24
CA ASP A 370 8.46 6.92 30.25
C ASP A 370 9.21 6.73 31.57
N ALA A 371 9.42 5.47 31.98
CA ALA A 371 10.17 5.13 33.17
C ALA A 371 11.68 5.45 33.01
N ALA A 372 12.24 5.13 31.85
CA ALA A 372 13.64 5.37 31.53
C ALA A 372 14.00 6.87 31.61
N GLN A 373 13.10 7.77 31.16
CA GLN A 373 13.32 9.21 31.24
C GLN A 373 13.46 9.72 32.68
N LYS A 374 12.72 9.13 33.64
CA LYS A 374 12.76 9.55 35.05
C LYS A 374 14.08 9.25 35.74
N ILE A 375 14.84 8.26 35.27
CA ILE A 375 16.12 7.83 35.87
C ILE A 375 17.35 8.27 35.06
N LYS A 376 17.16 8.79 33.86
CA LYS A 376 18.23 9.27 32.98
C LYS A 376 19.15 10.28 33.68
N GLY A 377 20.46 10.07 33.58
CA GLY A 377 21.50 10.90 34.18
C GLY A 377 21.61 10.81 35.71
N LYS A 378 20.82 9.95 36.38
CA LYS A 378 20.80 9.83 37.84
C LYS A 378 21.64 8.65 38.33
N LYS A 379 21.97 8.68 39.62
CA LYS A 379 22.56 7.55 40.35
C LYS A 379 21.43 6.74 40.95
N ILE A 380 21.42 5.43 40.73
CA ILE A 380 20.33 4.55 41.17
C ILE A 380 20.84 3.33 41.94
N ILE A 381 19.99 2.82 42.83
CA ILE A 381 20.09 1.47 43.40
C ILE A 381 19.09 0.59 42.65
N LEU A 382 19.58 -0.46 42.01
CA LEU A 382 18.81 -1.33 41.14
C LEU A 382 18.58 -2.68 41.83
N PHE A 383 17.33 -3.04 42.09
CA PHE A 383 16.99 -4.30 42.75
C PHE A 383 16.79 -5.41 41.72
N LEU A 384 17.60 -6.47 41.81
CA LEU A 384 17.66 -7.60 40.89
C LEU A 384 17.24 -8.88 41.61
N GLY A 385 16.55 -9.80 40.91
CA GLY A 385 16.20 -11.12 41.45
C GLY A 385 14.90 -11.67 40.86
N GLY A 386 14.67 -12.97 41.05
CA GLY A 386 13.48 -13.66 40.51
C GLY A 386 12.15 -13.13 41.07
N THR A 387 11.04 -13.50 40.42
CA THR A 387 9.69 -13.15 40.89
C THR A 387 9.45 -13.68 42.31
N GLY A 388 8.87 -12.82 43.16
CA GLY A 388 8.65 -13.15 44.58
C GLY A 388 9.90 -13.11 45.47
N SER A 389 11.07 -12.67 44.99
CA SER A 389 12.29 -12.54 45.82
C SER A 389 12.20 -11.45 46.91
N GLY A 390 11.16 -10.61 46.87
CA GLY A 390 10.91 -9.56 47.86
C GLY A 390 11.46 -8.18 47.49
N LYS A 391 11.69 -7.89 46.19
CA LYS A 391 12.13 -6.57 45.68
C LYS A 391 11.22 -5.43 46.13
N SER A 392 9.95 -5.48 45.73
CA SER A 392 8.94 -4.47 46.07
C SER A 392 8.77 -4.32 47.59
N THR A 393 8.73 -5.43 48.34
CA THR A 393 8.69 -5.41 49.82
C THR A 393 9.93 -4.74 50.41
N THR A 394 11.11 -5.03 49.88
CA THR A 394 12.38 -4.42 50.31
C THR A 394 12.39 -2.91 50.04
N ILE A 395 11.90 -2.46 48.89
CA ILE A 395 11.82 -1.03 48.56
C ILE A 395 10.84 -0.31 49.48
N HIS A 396 9.68 -0.91 49.78
CA HIS A 396 8.76 -0.37 50.78
C HIS A 396 9.42 -0.23 52.16
N PHE A 397 10.11 -1.28 52.61
CA PHE A 397 10.83 -1.28 53.88
C PHE A 397 11.91 -0.19 53.93
N LEU A 398 12.75 -0.11 52.90
CA LEU A 398 13.79 0.91 52.77
C LEU A 398 13.24 2.32 52.59
N GLY A 399 11.98 2.47 52.15
CA GLY A 399 11.28 3.75 52.12
C GLY A 399 10.51 4.08 53.40
N GLY A 400 10.74 3.36 54.50
CA GLY A 400 10.17 3.65 55.81
C GLY A 400 8.80 3.03 56.08
N THR A 401 8.29 2.19 55.17
CA THR A 401 6.99 1.51 55.36
C THR A 401 7.05 0.58 56.57
N LYS A 402 6.03 0.67 57.44
CA LYS A 402 5.82 -0.30 58.53
C LYS A 402 4.90 -1.41 58.06
N PHE A 403 5.28 -2.65 58.37
CA PHE A 403 4.60 -3.86 57.91
C PHE A 403 3.87 -4.58 59.04
N GLU A 404 2.80 -5.28 58.66
CA GLU A 404 2.10 -6.26 59.49
C GLU A 404 2.08 -7.62 58.79
N VAL A 405 2.07 -8.71 59.57
CA VAL A 405 1.98 -10.07 59.04
C VAL A 405 0.53 -10.48 58.95
N VAL A 406 0.03 -10.67 57.73
CA VAL A 406 -1.33 -11.14 57.46
C VAL A 406 -1.30 -12.50 56.76
N LYS A 407 -2.42 -13.24 56.79
CA LYS A 407 -2.62 -14.44 55.97
C LYS A 407 -3.61 -14.14 54.86
N VAL A 408 -3.16 -14.19 53.61
CA VAL A 408 -4.00 -14.01 52.41
C VAL A 408 -4.11 -15.36 51.71
N LYS A 409 -5.34 -15.88 51.53
CA LYS A 409 -5.59 -17.23 50.97
C LYS A 409 -4.73 -18.33 51.63
N GLY A 410 -4.46 -18.22 52.94
CA GLY A 410 -3.65 -19.18 53.72
C GLY A 410 -2.13 -18.94 53.69
N ILE A 411 -1.63 -18.00 52.88
CA ILE A 411 -0.20 -17.70 52.71
C ILE A 411 0.19 -16.50 53.59
N LYS A 412 1.28 -16.62 54.36
CA LYS A 412 1.87 -15.50 55.11
C LYS A 412 2.33 -14.40 54.15
N HIS A 413 1.89 -13.16 54.37
CA HIS A 413 2.20 -11.99 53.57
C HIS A 413 2.55 -10.80 54.47
N PHE A 414 3.57 -10.03 54.09
CA PHE A 414 3.90 -8.77 54.74
C PHE A 414 3.12 -7.65 54.04
N GLN A 415 2.08 -7.16 54.69
CA GLN A 415 1.24 -6.09 54.14
C GLN A 415 1.68 -4.72 54.69
N PRO A 416 1.82 -3.69 53.83
CA PRO A 416 2.04 -2.32 54.27
C PRO A 416 0.93 -1.85 55.22
N ALA A 417 1.28 -1.53 56.46
CA ALA A 417 0.36 -1.00 57.46
C ALA A 417 0.42 0.53 57.54
N LYS A 418 1.62 1.10 57.39
CA LYS A 418 1.82 2.55 57.34
C LYS A 418 2.87 2.91 56.30
N ILE A 419 2.45 3.65 55.27
CA ILE A 419 3.33 4.15 54.20
C ILE A 419 3.70 5.60 54.55
N ILE A 420 5.01 5.85 54.72
CA ILE A 420 5.54 7.19 55.02
C ILE A 420 5.79 7.96 53.72
N ASN A 421 6.37 7.28 52.71
CA ASN A 421 6.70 7.88 51.42
C ASN A 421 5.56 7.67 50.40
N PRO A 422 4.93 8.75 49.88
CA PRO A 422 3.81 8.64 48.95
C PRO A 422 4.17 8.05 47.58
N ASP A 423 5.44 8.09 47.16
CA ASP A 423 5.88 7.45 45.91
C ASP A 423 5.66 5.93 45.94
N LEU A 424 5.62 5.33 47.14
CA LEU A 424 5.38 3.91 47.35
C LEU A 424 3.92 3.49 47.13
N ASN A 425 2.97 4.42 47.05
CA ASN A 425 1.57 4.07 46.75
C ASN A 425 1.39 3.46 45.35
N LYS A 426 2.38 3.63 44.47
CA LYS A 426 2.41 3.06 43.11
C LYS A 426 3.00 1.66 43.07
N ILE A 427 3.57 1.18 44.18
CA ILE A 427 4.15 -0.16 44.30
C ILE A 427 3.18 -1.03 45.10
N THR A 428 2.79 -2.16 44.52
CA THR A 428 1.89 -3.11 45.16
C THR A 428 2.69 -4.32 45.64
N THR A 429 2.49 -4.72 46.90
CA THR A 429 3.01 -6.00 47.41
C THR A 429 1.89 -7.05 47.36
N THR A 430 2.13 -8.19 46.72
CA THR A 430 1.18 -9.31 46.71
C THR A 430 1.86 -10.63 47.15
N PRO A 431 1.10 -11.61 47.65
CA PRO A 431 1.63 -12.93 48.02
C PRO A 431 1.69 -13.92 46.86
N PHE A 432 1.19 -13.54 45.67
CA PHE A 432 1.06 -14.43 44.52
C PHE A 432 2.32 -14.43 43.63
N THR A 433 2.48 -15.48 42.83
CA THR A 433 3.66 -15.74 42.00
C THR A 433 3.68 -15.00 40.66
N ARG A 434 2.64 -14.22 40.33
CA ARG A 434 2.57 -13.39 39.11
C ARG A 434 3.15 -12.01 39.41
N SER A 435 4.05 -11.49 38.58
CA SER A 435 4.60 -10.14 38.79
C SER A 435 3.55 -9.07 38.46
N GLU A 436 3.30 -8.18 39.41
CA GLU A 436 2.54 -6.95 39.18
C GLU A 436 3.43 -5.85 38.56
N THR A 437 4.73 -5.86 38.88
CA THR A 437 5.71 -4.89 38.35
C THR A 437 6.14 -5.26 36.94
N ARG A 438 5.52 -4.66 35.93
CA ARG A 438 5.81 -4.89 34.50
C ARG A 438 6.82 -3.91 33.89
N TYR A 439 7.37 -2.98 34.67
CA TYR A 439 8.34 -1.98 34.21
C TYR A 439 9.13 -1.42 35.40
N ILE A 440 10.32 -0.87 35.13
CA ILE A 440 11.13 -0.24 36.17
C ILE A 440 10.37 0.92 36.81
N THR A 441 10.24 0.89 38.14
CA THR A 441 9.56 1.94 38.90
C THR A 441 10.55 2.62 39.85
N PRO A 442 10.97 3.87 39.57
CA PRO A 442 11.85 4.60 40.47
C PRO A 442 11.08 5.21 41.65
N VAL A 443 11.62 5.03 42.85
CA VAL A 443 11.15 5.58 44.12
C VAL A 443 12.25 6.43 44.73
N LYS A 444 11.95 7.69 45.03
CA LYS A 444 12.91 8.56 45.70
C LYS A 444 12.72 8.41 47.20
N VAL A 445 13.76 8.00 47.92
CA VAL A 445 13.75 7.82 49.38
C VAL A 445 14.70 8.81 50.03
N PHE A 446 14.25 9.51 51.07
CA PHE A 446 15.10 10.37 51.89
C PHE A 446 15.60 9.62 53.13
N PHE A 447 16.85 9.85 53.55
CA PHE A 447 17.37 9.21 54.76
C PHE A 447 16.57 9.57 56.01
N GLY A 448 15.96 10.77 56.04
CA GLY A 448 15.03 11.18 57.10
C GLY A 448 13.81 10.28 57.26
N ASP A 449 13.28 9.70 56.16
CA ASP A 449 12.08 8.85 56.19
C ASP A 449 12.32 7.51 56.92
N VAL A 450 13.58 7.10 57.05
CA VAL A 450 14.01 5.88 57.74
C VAL A 450 14.73 6.14 59.06
N GLY A 451 14.74 7.37 59.56
CA GLY A 451 15.34 7.72 60.86
C GLY A 451 16.79 8.22 60.80
N GLY A 452 17.29 8.56 59.61
CA GLY A 452 18.59 9.24 59.43
C GLY A 452 18.53 10.75 59.66
N VAL A 453 19.69 11.36 59.89
CA VAL A 453 19.80 12.82 60.20
C VAL A 453 20.01 13.68 58.93
N ALA A 454 20.26 13.06 57.77
CA ALA A 454 20.60 13.74 56.52
C ALA A 454 19.38 13.96 55.60
N ASN A 455 19.32 15.12 54.94
CA ASN A 455 18.34 15.44 53.89
C ASN A 455 18.71 14.86 52.50
N ASP A 456 19.73 14.02 52.44
CA ASP A 456 20.11 13.35 51.20
C ASP A 456 19.04 12.33 50.78
N SER A 457 18.96 12.10 49.47
CA SER A 457 18.01 11.14 48.90
C SER A 457 18.70 10.15 47.98
N VAL A 458 18.16 8.95 47.92
CA VAL A 458 18.60 7.89 47.01
C VAL A 458 17.42 7.48 46.14
N LEU A 459 17.70 7.12 44.88
CA LEU A 459 16.69 6.60 43.97
C LEU A 459 16.76 5.08 43.95
N LEU A 460 15.73 4.43 44.49
CA LEU A 460 15.56 2.98 44.47
C LEU A 460 14.73 2.61 43.24
N CYS A 461 15.15 1.61 42.48
CA CYS A 461 14.44 1.16 41.29
C CYS A 461 13.90 -0.25 41.51
N ASP A 462 12.57 -0.39 41.55
CA ASP A 462 11.92 -1.70 41.50
C ASP A 462 11.96 -2.19 40.06
N CYS A 463 12.47 -3.40 39.86
CA CYS A 463 12.52 -4.04 38.55
C CYS A 463 11.51 -5.19 38.49
N PRO A 464 11.00 -5.50 37.29
CA PRO A 464 10.32 -6.78 37.05
C PRO A 464 11.17 -7.95 37.56
N GLY A 465 10.52 -9.03 37.99
CA GLY A 465 11.23 -10.27 38.25
C GLY A 465 11.88 -10.78 36.97
N PHE A 466 13.09 -11.30 37.08
CA PHE A 466 13.65 -12.10 36.00
C PHE A 466 12.95 -13.46 35.95
N ASP A 467 12.82 -14.00 34.74
CA ASP A 467 12.01 -15.20 34.46
C ASP A 467 10.53 -14.97 34.78
N ASP A 468 10.00 -13.84 34.33
CA ASP A 468 8.62 -13.45 34.61
C ASP A 468 7.64 -14.40 33.92
N THR A 469 6.63 -14.87 34.65
CA THR A 469 5.65 -15.86 34.18
C THR A 469 4.60 -15.28 33.22
N GLY A 470 4.79 -14.02 32.79
CA GLY A 470 3.85 -13.25 31.96
C GLY A 470 3.89 -13.57 30.47
N GLY A 471 4.79 -14.44 30.02
CA GLY A 471 4.97 -14.80 28.60
C GLY A 471 6.26 -14.23 27.98
N PRO A 472 6.66 -14.72 26.79
CA PRO A 472 7.89 -14.31 26.13
C PRO A 472 7.91 -12.82 25.77
N GLU A 473 6.78 -12.22 25.41
CA GLU A 473 6.67 -10.79 25.11
C GLU A 473 6.99 -9.93 26.33
N VAL A 474 6.48 -10.31 27.50
CA VAL A 474 6.71 -9.59 28.77
C VAL A 474 8.18 -9.70 29.18
N ASP A 475 8.77 -10.88 29.06
CA ASP A 475 10.19 -11.09 29.36
C ASP A 475 11.10 -10.30 28.41
N ILE A 476 10.83 -10.32 27.10
CA ILE A 476 11.56 -9.52 26.11
C ILE A 476 11.41 -8.02 26.40
N ALA A 477 10.18 -7.54 26.61
CA ALA A 477 9.93 -6.13 26.91
C ALA A 477 10.62 -5.68 28.20
N ASN A 478 10.58 -6.52 29.25
CA ASN A 478 11.26 -6.26 30.51
C ASN A 478 12.78 -6.18 30.30
N GLY A 479 13.38 -7.12 29.56
CA GLY A 479 14.81 -7.11 29.23
C GLY A 479 15.23 -5.85 28.46
N ILE A 480 14.48 -5.49 27.41
CA ILE A 480 14.71 -4.26 26.62
C ILE A 480 14.57 -3.03 27.52
N GLY A 481 13.52 -3.03 28.32
CA GLY A 481 13.15 -1.93 29.18
C GLY A 481 14.16 -1.65 30.28
N ILE A 482 14.57 -2.69 31.00
CA ILE A 482 15.61 -2.64 32.03
C ILE A 482 16.90 -2.09 31.44
N LEU A 483 17.33 -2.63 30.29
CA LEU A 483 18.55 -2.19 29.63
C LEU A 483 18.47 -0.73 29.17
N LYS A 484 17.41 -0.35 28.46
CA LYS A 484 17.22 1.01 27.94
C LYS A 484 17.21 2.05 29.07
N ALA A 485 16.59 1.72 30.19
CA ALA A 485 16.54 2.57 31.37
C ALA A 485 17.90 2.67 32.08
N ILE A 486 18.58 1.55 32.30
CA ILE A 486 19.88 1.49 32.99
C ILE A 486 20.98 2.19 32.20
N ARG A 487 21.05 2.00 30.88
CA ARG A 487 22.08 2.63 30.04
C ARG A 487 22.03 4.15 30.05
N GLY A 488 20.86 4.73 30.34
CA GLY A 488 20.70 6.17 30.50
C GLY A 488 21.19 6.73 31.84
N CYS A 489 21.52 5.88 32.81
CA CYS A 489 21.90 6.30 34.17
C CYS A 489 23.36 6.76 34.27
N LYS A 490 23.66 7.59 35.27
CA LYS A 490 25.03 8.04 35.57
C LYS A 490 25.82 6.99 36.36
N GLU A 491 25.15 6.29 37.26
CA GLU A 491 25.75 5.26 38.10
C GLU A 491 24.68 4.26 38.53
N VAL A 492 24.96 2.96 38.46
CA VAL A 492 24.03 1.90 38.89
C VAL A 492 24.67 1.04 39.96
N LYS A 493 23.97 0.87 41.09
CA LYS A 493 24.38 -0.02 42.19
C LYS A 493 23.50 -1.27 42.19
N PRO A 494 23.98 -2.41 41.69
CA PRO A 494 23.17 -3.63 41.62
C PRO A 494 23.01 -4.26 43.00
N VAL A 495 21.77 -4.54 43.39
CA VAL A 495 21.42 -5.22 44.64
C VAL A 495 20.62 -6.47 44.30
N VAL A 496 21.22 -7.62 44.52
CA VAL A 496 20.69 -8.93 44.16
C VAL A 496 19.95 -9.53 45.37
N LEU A 497 18.67 -9.83 45.21
CA LEU A 497 17.81 -10.40 46.25
C LEU A 497 17.64 -11.90 46.06
N ILE A 498 18.01 -12.65 47.10
CA ILE A 498 17.94 -14.11 47.14
C ILE A 498 16.96 -14.51 48.25
N SER A 499 15.78 -14.98 47.85
CA SER A 499 14.74 -15.42 48.78
C SER A 499 14.94 -16.87 49.15
N TYR A 500 14.82 -17.22 50.44
CA TYR A 500 14.89 -18.60 50.93
C TYR A 500 14.00 -19.57 50.15
N LYS A 501 12.77 -19.14 49.85
CA LYS A 501 11.79 -19.94 49.08
C LYS A 501 12.16 -20.14 47.61
N SER A 502 13.05 -19.29 47.08
CA SER A 502 13.41 -19.24 45.66
C SER A 502 14.75 -19.93 45.38
N ILE A 503 15.42 -20.45 46.41
CA ILE A 503 16.72 -21.11 46.28
C ILE A 503 16.59 -22.49 45.61
N GLY A 504 15.46 -23.17 45.83
CA GLY A 504 15.17 -24.48 45.23
C GLY A 504 16.05 -25.62 45.74
N ASP A 505 15.81 -26.82 45.21
CA ASP A 505 16.64 -27.99 45.54
C ASP A 505 18.05 -27.80 45.00
N ARG A 506 19.05 -28.14 45.84
CA ARG A 506 20.49 -27.99 45.51
C ARG A 506 20.88 -26.59 45.05
N LEU A 507 20.17 -25.57 45.52
CA LEU A 507 20.47 -24.15 45.24
C LEU A 507 20.36 -23.79 43.74
N SER A 508 19.54 -24.55 42.99
CA SER A 508 19.28 -24.32 41.55
C SER A 508 18.86 -22.88 41.26
N GLY A 509 17.97 -22.30 42.06
CA GLY A 509 17.50 -20.92 41.83
C GLY A 509 18.60 -19.85 42.04
N VAL A 510 19.65 -20.15 42.80
CA VAL A 510 20.82 -19.26 42.91
C VAL A 510 21.72 -19.38 41.67
N LYS A 511 21.87 -20.60 41.13
CA LYS A 511 22.61 -20.84 39.89
C LYS A 511 21.92 -20.17 38.69
N ASP A 512 20.60 -20.29 38.58
CA ASP A 512 19.82 -19.64 37.51
C ASP A 512 19.97 -18.11 37.58
N LEU A 513 19.91 -17.54 38.79
CA LEU A 513 20.15 -16.12 39.02
C LEU A 513 21.56 -15.71 38.60
N ALA A 514 22.57 -16.52 38.92
CA ALA A 514 23.96 -16.25 38.56
C ALA A 514 24.18 -16.26 37.04
N HIS A 515 23.68 -17.27 36.32
CA HIS A 515 23.78 -17.33 34.85
C HIS A 515 23.16 -16.10 34.18
N MET A 516 22.01 -15.66 34.68
CA MET A 516 21.34 -14.47 34.15
C MET A 516 22.10 -13.17 34.47
N LEU A 517 22.71 -13.04 35.66
CA LEU A 517 23.57 -11.90 35.97
C LEU A 517 24.81 -11.84 35.07
N VAL A 518 25.46 -12.98 34.83
CA VAL A 518 26.58 -13.11 33.87
C VAL A 518 26.15 -12.71 32.46
N GLY A 519 24.94 -13.11 32.04
CA GLY A 519 24.39 -12.74 30.73
C GLY A 519 24.11 -11.24 30.59
N ILE A 520 23.61 -10.59 31.65
CA ILE A 520 23.29 -9.14 31.64
C ILE A 520 24.55 -8.28 31.75
N VAL A 521 25.59 -8.77 32.44
CA VAL A 521 26.87 -8.07 32.61
C VAL A 521 28.01 -8.95 32.12
N PRO A 522 28.27 -9.01 30.80
CA PRO A 522 29.42 -9.74 30.28
C PRO A 522 30.72 -9.17 30.82
N GLY A 523 31.65 -10.03 31.23
CA GLY A 523 32.85 -9.61 31.96
C GLY A 523 32.55 -9.17 33.39
N ILE A 524 31.59 -9.83 34.07
CA ILE A 524 31.13 -9.47 35.41
C ILE A 524 32.25 -9.43 36.45
N GLU A 525 33.36 -10.14 36.21
CA GLU A 525 34.53 -10.22 37.09
C GLU A 525 35.14 -8.84 37.34
N ASP A 526 35.14 -7.97 36.34
CA ASP A 526 35.67 -6.59 36.41
C ASP A 526 34.75 -5.64 37.22
N HIS A 527 33.56 -6.11 37.57
CA HIS A 527 32.51 -5.30 38.20
C HIS A 527 31.94 -5.94 39.47
N ILE A 528 32.46 -7.10 39.88
CA ILE A 528 31.85 -7.94 40.91
C ILE A 528 31.85 -7.28 42.30
N ASP A 529 32.84 -6.42 42.58
CA ASP A 529 32.94 -5.67 43.82
C ASP A 529 31.83 -4.61 43.99
N MET A 530 31.09 -4.30 42.93
CA MET A 530 29.98 -3.33 42.91
C MET A 530 28.62 -3.97 43.26
N PHE A 531 28.50 -5.30 43.22
CA PHE A 531 27.26 -6.01 43.54
C PHE A 531 27.04 -6.12 45.06
N SER A 532 25.79 -6.02 45.50
CA SER A 532 25.40 -6.31 46.89
C SER A 532 24.37 -7.43 46.93
N TYR A 533 24.44 -8.31 47.92
CA TYR A 533 23.50 -9.44 48.06
C TYR A 533 22.65 -9.26 49.31
N ILE A 534 21.32 -9.38 49.18
CA ILE A 534 20.36 -9.35 50.27
C ILE A 534 19.61 -10.68 50.30
N PHE A 535 19.62 -11.34 51.45
CA PHE A 535 18.91 -12.60 51.67
C PHE A 535 17.58 -12.32 52.34
N THR A 536 16.48 -12.76 51.74
CA THR A 536 15.11 -12.47 52.23
C THR A 536 14.39 -13.76 52.63
N LYS A 537 13.45 -13.66 53.57
CA LYS A 537 12.59 -14.77 54.01
C LYS A 537 13.32 -15.97 54.63
N PHE A 538 14.58 -15.81 55.03
CA PHE A 538 15.34 -16.84 55.74
C PHE A 538 14.83 -17.01 57.18
N PRO A 539 14.52 -18.24 57.63
CA PRO A 539 14.23 -18.53 59.03
C PRO A 539 15.37 -18.08 59.94
N SER A 540 15.07 -17.50 61.10
CA SER A 540 16.08 -16.92 62.02
C SER A 540 17.18 -17.89 62.44
N ASP A 541 16.86 -19.18 62.51
CA ASP A 541 17.76 -20.28 62.85
C ASP A 541 18.69 -20.68 61.69
N GLU A 542 18.32 -20.42 60.44
CA GLU A 542 19.09 -20.78 59.24
C GLU A 542 19.91 -19.59 58.66
N GLN A 543 19.78 -18.38 59.21
CA GLN A 543 20.47 -17.19 58.71
C GLN A 543 22.01 -17.31 58.79
N ASN A 544 22.51 -18.01 59.80
CA ASN A 544 23.95 -18.22 59.98
C ASN A 544 24.50 -19.28 58.99
N ASP A 545 23.62 -20.09 58.40
CA ASP A 545 24.01 -21.18 57.49
C ASP A 545 24.16 -20.72 56.04
N ILE A 546 23.76 -19.48 55.70
CA ILE A 546 23.82 -18.93 54.34
C ILE A 546 25.21 -19.06 53.72
N HIS A 547 26.27 -18.78 54.49
CA HIS A 547 27.64 -18.91 54.00
C HIS A 547 27.98 -20.37 53.65
N ALA A 548 27.63 -21.32 54.53
CA ALA A 548 27.87 -22.74 54.30
C ALA A 548 27.04 -23.26 53.10
N LEU A 549 25.80 -22.79 52.93
CA LEU A 549 24.97 -23.10 51.77
C LEU A 549 25.66 -22.68 50.47
N LEU A 550 26.18 -21.45 50.38
CA LEU A 550 26.86 -20.96 49.17
C LEU A 550 28.16 -21.73 48.88
N VAL A 551 28.95 -22.07 49.89
CA VAL A 551 30.15 -22.92 49.74
C VAL A 551 29.79 -24.29 49.16
N ASN A 552 28.75 -24.94 49.70
CA ASN A 552 28.26 -26.22 49.18
C ASN A 552 27.74 -26.09 47.73
N ALA A 553 27.13 -24.96 47.38
CA ALA A 553 26.70 -24.67 46.00
C ALA A 553 27.89 -24.69 45.03
N GLN A 554 28.99 -24.05 45.45
CA GLN A 554 30.21 -23.92 44.68
C GLN A 554 30.91 -25.27 44.50
N GLU A 555 31.01 -26.07 45.56
CA GLU A 555 31.61 -27.40 45.49
C GLU A 555 30.81 -28.37 44.59
N SER A 556 29.49 -28.22 44.56
CA SER A 556 28.56 -29.03 43.77
C SER A 556 28.37 -28.55 42.32
N MET A 557 29.20 -27.61 41.83
CA MET A 557 29.17 -27.18 40.44
C MET A 557 29.59 -28.28 39.46
N ASN A 558 28.91 -28.35 38.32
CA ASN A 558 29.21 -29.30 37.24
C ASN A 558 30.41 -28.83 36.38
N ASP A 559 30.92 -29.70 35.50
CA ASP A 559 32.10 -29.41 34.68
C ASP A 559 31.89 -28.29 33.65
N MET A 560 30.65 -27.98 33.27
CA MET A 560 30.36 -26.82 32.41
C MET A 560 30.39 -25.52 33.22
N GLU A 561 29.75 -25.51 34.39
CA GLU A 561 29.74 -24.37 35.33
C GLU A 561 31.17 -24.01 35.77
N LYS A 562 32.00 -25.00 36.08
CA LYS A 562 33.42 -24.80 36.47
C LYS A 562 34.32 -24.26 35.37
N ARG A 563 33.88 -24.29 34.11
CA ARG A 563 34.61 -23.72 32.96
C ARG A 563 34.18 -22.29 32.63
N ASP A 564 33.12 -21.80 33.27
CA ASP A 564 32.64 -20.43 33.14
C ASP A 564 33.26 -19.58 34.27
N ASP A 565 34.36 -18.89 33.94
CA ASP A 565 35.13 -18.07 34.89
C ASP A 565 34.27 -16.93 35.48
N SER A 566 33.35 -16.35 34.69
CA SER A 566 32.43 -15.31 35.12
C SER A 566 31.46 -15.83 36.17
N PHE A 567 30.88 -17.00 35.90
CA PHE A 567 29.97 -17.67 36.82
C PHE A 567 30.67 -18.03 38.14
N CYS A 568 31.88 -18.60 38.07
CA CYS A 568 32.66 -18.96 39.26
C CYS A 568 33.02 -17.72 40.11
N SER A 569 33.50 -16.65 39.46
CA SER A 569 33.88 -15.40 40.14
C SER A 569 32.70 -14.75 40.88
N LEU A 570 31.49 -14.85 40.32
CA LEU A 570 30.27 -14.36 40.96
C LEU A 570 29.95 -15.14 42.24
N PHE A 571 30.09 -16.46 42.23
CA PHE A 571 29.91 -17.29 43.43
C PHE A 571 31.01 -17.03 44.47
N ASP A 572 32.26 -16.90 44.04
CA ASP A 572 33.38 -16.53 44.93
C ASP A 572 33.09 -15.23 45.67
N ASP A 573 32.55 -14.23 44.99
CA ASP A 573 32.18 -12.95 45.60
C ASP A 573 30.98 -13.08 46.57
N MET A 574 29.96 -13.89 46.25
CA MET A 574 28.88 -14.20 47.20
C MET A 574 29.41 -14.88 48.47
N VAL A 575 30.30 -15.87 48.33
CA VAL A 575 30.94 -16.57 49.44
C VAL A 575 31.79 -15.61 50.27
N LEU A 576 32.59 -14.75 49.60
CA LEU A 576 33.43 -13.76 50.25
C LEU A 576 32.62 -12.75 51.07
N LYS A 577 31.54 -12.20 50.50
CA LYS A 577 30.70 -11.18 51.15
C LYS A 577 29.83 -11.76 52.28
N THR A 578 29.56 -13.07 52.29
CA THR A 578 28.81 -13.74 53.37
C THR A 578 29.69 -14.28 54.50
N ARG A 579 31.02 -14.32 54.33
CA ARG A 579 31.97 -14.94 55.28
C ARG A 579 31.90 -14.41 56.72
N LYS A 580 31.67 -13.10 56.90
CA LYS A 580 31.55 -12.50 58.25
C LYS A 580 30.12 -12.55 58.77
N LEU A 581 29.19 -12.09 57.95
CA LEU A 581 27.76 -12.10 58.23
C LEU A 581 27.02 -11.83 56.92
N ALA A 582 26.06 -12.68 56.57
CA ALA A 582 25.18 -12.44 55.43
C ALA A 582 24.24 -11.26 55.73
N LEU A 583 23.98 -10.42 54.72
CA LEU A 583 23.02 -9.33 54.84
C LEU A 583 21.60 -9.90 54.68
N VAL A 584 20.98 -10.25 55.80
CA VAL A 584 19.60 -10.76 55.84
C VAL A 584 18.64 -9.61 56.09
N LEU A 585 17.54 -9.57 55.33
CA LEU A 585 16.47 -8.59 55.48
C LEU A 585 15.19 -9.26 55.99
N ASP A 586 14.77 -8.82 57.16
CA ASP A 586 13.45 -9.05 57.74
C ASP A 586 12.71 -7.70 57.88
N PRO A 587 11.59 -7.46 57.16
CA PRO A 587 10.88 -6.18 57.17
C PRO A 587 10.33 -5.75 58.56
N ILE A 588 10.29 -6.65 59.53
CA ILE A 588 9.79 -6.40 60.89
C ILE A 588 10.93 -6.05 61.84
N TYR A 589 12.01 -6.83 61.79
CA TYR A 589 13.07 -6.76 62.80
C TYR A 589 14.31 -5.97 62.34
N SER A 590 14.49 -5.75 61.04
CA SER A 590 15.68 -5.09 60.51
C SER A 590 15.61 -3.57 60.64
N ASP A 591 16.76 -2.92 60.69
CA ASP A 591 16.88 -1.47 60.62
C ASP A 591 17.02 -1.00 59.15
N ALA A 592 16.00 -0.28 58.66
CA ALA A 592 15.95 0.24 57.31
C ALA A 592 17.06 1.28 57.03
N HIS A 593 17.42 2.08 58.04
CA HIS A 593 18.46 3.11 57.89
C HIS A 593 19.83 2.48 57.71
N ASP A 594 20.19 1.49 58.52
CA ASP A 594 21.50 0.81 58.42
C ASP A 594 21.67 0.13 57.06
N ILE A 595 20.64 -0.59 56.59
CA ILE A 595 20.67 -1.26 55.28
C ILE A 595 20.75 -0.22 54.16
N LEU A 596 19.89 0.81 54.15
CA LEU A 596 19.91 1.85 53.12
C LEU A 596 21.25 2.58 53.07
N PHE A 597 21.83 2.90 54.24
CA PHE A 597 23.12 3.57 54.34
C PHE A 597 24.27 2.72 53.79
N LYS A 598 24.29 1.41 54.08
CA LYS A 598 25.26 0.47 53.51
C LYS A 598 25.17 0.41 51.98
N LEU A 599 23.96 0.27 51.44
CA LEU A 599 23.73 0.23 49.98
C LEU A 599 24.06 1.56 49.31
N ALA A 600 23.76 2.69 49.95
CA ALA A 600 24.05 4.01 49.40
C ALA A 600 25.55 4.32 49.31
N ARG A 601 26.38 3.71 50.17
CA ARG A 601 27.85 3.90 50.18
C ARG A 601 28.62 2.85 49.39
N SER A 602 27.97 1.80 48.89
CA SER A 602 28.63 0.82 48.03
C SER A 602 29.11 1.46 46.72
N LYS A 603 30.08 0.83 46.06
CA LYS A 603 30.51 1.24 44.72
C LYS A 603 29.41 0.92 43.71
N GLY A 604 29.29 1.75 42.68
CA GLY A 604 28.39 1.53 41.56
C GLY A 604 29.11 1.54 40.22
N ILE A 605 28.46 0.97 39.22
CA ILE A 605 28.91 0.92 37.83
C ILE A 605 28.68 2.31 37.20
N THR A 606 29.75 2.99 36.80
CA THR A 606 29.72 4.39 36.29
C THR A 606 29.53 4.52 34.78
N HIS A 607 29.68 3.43 34.03
CA HIS A 607 29.44 3.36 32.58
C HIS A 607 28.44 2.25 32.22
N PRO A 608 27.19 2.35 32.73
CA PRO A 608 26.20 1.29 32.55
C PRO A 608 25.83 1.05 31.07
N ASP A 609 26.03 2.03 30.20
CA ASP A 609 25.89 1.93 28.74
C ASP A 609 26.84 0.91 28.10
N LYS A 610 28.05 0.79 28.66
CA LYS A 610 29.09 -0.13 28.18
C LYS A 610 29.03 -1.49 28.87
N THR A 611 28.72 -1.48 30.16
CA THR A 611 28.73 -2.67 31.03
C THR A 611 27.49 -3.55 30.86
N PHE A 612 26.29 -2.96 30.87
CA PHE A 612 25.06 -3.75 30.76
C PHE A 612 24.77 -4.10 29.29
N LYS A 613 24.59 -5.38 29.02
CA LYS A 613 24.18 -5.93 27.73
C LYS A 613 22.79 -6.54 27.82
N TYR A 614 22.19 -6.66 26.65
CA TYR A 614 20.89 -7.30 26.52
C TYR A 614 21.04 -8.79 26.74
N CYS A 615 20.16 -9.35 27.55
CA CYS A 615 20.08 -10.78 27.78
C CYS A 615 18.61 -11.18 27.78
N LEU A 616 18.31 -12.31 27.12
CA LEU A 616 17.00 -12.95 27.12
C LEU A 616 17.10 -14.27 27.85
N THR A 617 16.00 -14.69 28.47
CA THR A 617 15.88 -16.07 28.94
C THR A 617 15.98 -17.03 27.74
N VAL A 618 16.45 -18.25 28.00
CA VAL A 618 16.57 -19.29 26.97
C VAL A 618 15.23 -19.54 26.27
N LYS A 619 14.12 -19.51 27.03
CA LYS A 619 12.76 -19.70 26.54
C LYS A 619 12.29 -18.57 25.63
N SER A 620 12.47 -17.31 26.03
CA SER A 620 12.09 -16.17 25.19
C SER A 620 12.93 -16.09 23.92
N ASN A 621 14.21 -16.47 24.02
CA ASN A 621 15.11 -16.54 22.87
C ASN A 621 14.71 -17.65 21.88
N SER A 622 14.21 -18.80 22.34
CA SER A 622 13.73 -19.86 21.44
C SER A 622 12.44 -19.44 20.72
N VAL A 623 11.50 -18.81 21.42
CA VAL A 623 10.24 -18.32 20.83
C VAL A 623 10.51 -17.22 19.79
N LEU A 624 11.43 -16.29 20.10
CA LEU A 624 11.84 -15.26 19.15
C LEU A 624 12.43 -15.86 17.86
N LYS A 625 13.29 -16.89 17.99
CA LYS A 625 13.84 -17.61 16.83
C LYS A 625 12.78 -18.32 16.01
N GLU A 626 11.83 -18.96 16.68
CA GLU A 626 10.72 -19.66 16.03
C GLU A 626 9.84 -18.70 15.22
N GLN A 627 9.52 -17.53 15.78
CA GLN A 627 8.79 -16.48 15.07
C GLN A 627 9.59 -15.98 13.85
N MET A 628 10.87 -15.65 13.99
CA MET A 628 11.70 -15.16 12.89
C MET A 628 11.82 -16.17 11.75
N ASN A 629 11.98 -17.45 12.07
CA ASN A 629 12.02 -18.53 11.07
C ASN A 629 10.67 -18.69 10.35
N THR A 630 9.55 -18.56 11.07
CA THR A 630 8.19 -18.66 10.50
C THR A 630 7.92 -17.53 9.51
N ASP A 631 8.27 -16.30 9.88
CA ASP A 631 8.13 -15.12 9.02
C ASP A 631 9.04 -15.23 7.78
N HIS A 632 10.28 -15.71 7.96
CA HIS A 632 11.22 -15.95 6.87
C HIS A 632 10.71 -16.99 5.86
N LEU A 633 10.26 -18.16 6.33
CA LEU A 633 9.70 -19.21 5.48
C LEU A 633 8.45 -18.74 4.73
N SER A 634 7.61 -17.93 5.38
CA SER A 634 6.42 -17.35 4.75
C SER A 634 6.78 -16.38 3.63
N ALA A 635 7.80 -15.53 3.85
CA ALA A 635 8.33 -14.62 2.84
C ALA A 635 8.96 -15.39 1.66
N GLU A 636 9.79 -16.42 1.93
CA GLU A 636 10.38 -17.27 0.88
C GLU A 636 9.31 -17.96 0.03
N GLN A 637 8.26 -18.50 0.65
CA GLN A 637 7.19 -19.19 -0.08
C GLN A 637 6.47 -18.24 -1.05
N LEU A 638 6.14 -17.03 -0.59
CA LEU A 638 5.51 -16.00 -1.43
C LEU A 638 6.46 -15.48 -2.51
N LEU A 639 7.75 -15.38 -2.21
CA LEU A 639 8.77 -15.02 -3.19
C LEU A 639 8.88 -16.11 -4.28
N ARG A 640 8.86 -17.40 -3.91
CA ARG A 640 8.86 -18.51 -4.88
C ARG A 640 7.69 -18.46 -5.84
N VAL A 641 6.49 -18.19 -5.35
CA VAL A 641 5.28 -18.02 -6.19
C VAL A 641 5.48 -16.89 -7.21
N LEU A 642 6.09 -15.78 -6.80
CA LEU A 642 6.46 -14.68 -7.69
C LEU A 642 7.53 -15.09 -8.71
N LEU A 643 8.62 -15.73 -8.25
CA LEU A 643 9.74 -16.14 -9.09
C LEU A 643 9.36 -17.19 -10.14
N GLN A 644 8.47 -18.13 -9.78
CA GLN A 644 8.04 -19.23 -10.65
C GLN A 644 6.84 -18.86 -11.54
N ARG A 645 6.31 -17.64 -11.42
CA ARG A 645 5.09 -17.18 -12.13
C ARG A 645 3.88 -18.10 -11.91
N GLU A 646 3.78 -18.75 -10.75
CA GLU A 646 2.67 -19.64 -10.42
C GLU A 646 1.47 -18.83 -9.90
N GLY A 647 0.52 -18.52 -10.78
CA GLY A 647 -0.72 -17.83 -10.38
C GLY A 647 -0.57 -16.33 -10.12
N LYS A 648 -1.57 -15.74 -9.46
CA LYS A 648 -1.63 -14.28 -9.21
C LYS A 648 -0.88 -13.94 -7.94
N VAL A 649 0.26 -13.26 -8.07
CA VAL A 649 1.05 -12.81 -6.92
C VAL A 649 0.30 -11.75 -6.12
N ASN A 650 0.20 -11.96 -4.80
CA ASN A 650 -0.32 -10.95 -3.88
C ASN A 650 0.85 -10.09 -3.36
N TYR A 651 1.18 -9.04 -4.11
CA TYR A 651 2.26 -8.10 -3.79
C TYR A 651 2.07 -7.44 -2.41
N GLU A 652 0.83 -7.10 -2.04
CA GLU A 652 0.53 -6.49 -0.74
C GLU A 652 0.90 -7.43 0.43
N LYS A 653 0.58 -8.73 0.31
CA LYS A 653 0.92 -9.73 1.32
C LYS A 653 2.44 -9.88 1.46
N LEU A 654 3.16 -9.96 0.34
CA LEU A 654 4.61 -10.09 0.34
C LEU A 654 5.29 -8.84 0.94
N ILE A 655 4.83 -7.64 0.58
CA ILE A 655 5.32 -6.38 1.16
C ILE A 655 5.06 -6.34 2.66
N LYS A 656 3.88 -6.77 3.12
CA LYS A 656 3.58 -6.82 4.55
C LYS A 656 4.51 -7.77 5.29
N CYS A 657 4.74 -8.98 4.77
CA CYS A 657 5.70 -9.93 5.36
C CYS A 657 7.10 -9.32 5.44
N LEU A 658 7.58 -8.68 4.37
CA LEU A 658 8.88 -8.01 4.34
C LEU A 658 8.95 -6.82 5.32
N LEU A 659 7.88 -6.03 5.46
CA LEU A 659 7.79 -4.95 6.46
C LEU A 659 7.79 -5.50 7.89
N THR A 660 7.14 -6.63 8.16
CA THR A 660 7.19 -7.30 9.47
C THR A 660 8.62 -7.70 9.79
N ILE A 661 9.31 -8.38 8.86
CA ILE A 661 10.72 -8.77 9.02
C ILE A 661 11.60 -7.53 9.20
N GLN A 662 11.39 -6.46 8.43
CA GLN A 662 12.12 -5.20 8.55
C GLN A 662 11.87 -4.52 9.91
N SER A 663 10.63 -4.52 10.39
CA SER A 663 10.25 -3.95 11.69
C SER A 663 10.85 -4.72 12.86
N ALA A 664 11.12 -6.02 12.70
CA ALA A 664 11.90 -6.82 13.64
C ALA A 664 13.40 -6.48 13.64
N GLY A 665 13.84 -5.50 12.84
CA GLY A 665 15.22 -5.01 12.81
C GLY A 665 15.73 -4.47 14.16
N TRP A 666 14.85 -4.19 15.13
CA TRP A 666 15.27 -3.91 16.51
C TRP A 666 16.05 -5.09 17.14
N VAL A 667 15.79 -6.33 16.70
CA VAL A 667 16.54 -7.52 17.14
C VAL A 667 18.02 -7.40 16.77
N ASN A 668 18.37 -6.72 15.66
CA ASN A 668 19.76 -6.50 15.27
C ASN A 668 20.55 -5.62 16.24
N ASN A 669 19.88 -4.77 17.03
CA ASN A 669 20.54 -3.99 18.08
C ASN A 669 21.01 -4.86 19.26
N TYR A 670 20.61 -6.13 19.26
CA TYR A 670 20.74 -7.06 20.36
C TYR A 670 21.32 -8.43 19.96
N ARG A 671 21.33 -8.76 18.66
CA ARG A 671 22.03 -9.87 18.00
C ARG A 671 22.65 -9.39 16.69
N ASP A 672 23.92 -9.69 16.45
CA ASP A 672 24.54 -9.37 15.17
C ASP A 672 24.04 -10.29 14.05
N GLY A 673 23.65 -9.70 12.92
CA GLY A 673 23.73 -10.33 11.59
C GLY A 673 22.48 -11.03 11.03
N GLU A 674 21.79 -11.87 11.80
CA GLU A 674 20.83 -12.86 11.24
C GLU A 674 19.68 -12.23 10.41
N GLN A 675 19.02 -11.17 10.89
CA GLN A 675 17.93 -10.52 10.12
C GLN A 675 18.45 -9.70 8.93
N SER A 676 19.65 -9.13 9.06
CA SER A 676 20.27 -8.37 7.97
C SER A 676 20.69 -9.27 6.80
N GLU A 677 21.08 -10.52 7.08
CA GLU A 677 21.38 -11.53 6.06
C GLU A 677 20.11 -11.98 5.34
N ILE A 678 19.02 -12.24 6.07
CA ILE A 678 17.73 -12.62 5.47
C ILE A 678 17.21 -11.52 4.52
N MET A 679 17.21 -10.26 4.97
CA MET A 679 16.74 -9.14 4.14
C MET A 679 17.65 -8.91 2.92
N LYS A 680 18.95 -9.17 3.06
CA LYS A 680 19.91 -9.10 1.96
C LYS A 680 19.66 -10.20 0.93
N ASP A 681 19.47 -11.44 1.36
CA ASP A 681 19.20 -12.58 0.48
C ASP A 681 17.90 -12.39 -0.31
N LEU A 682 16.83 -11.97 0.36
CA LEU A 682 15.55 -11.67 -0.30
C LEU A 682 15.66 -10.53 -1.32
N LYS A 683 16.47 -9.51 -1.02
CA LYS A 683 16.78 -8.41 -1.96
C LYS A 683 17.53 -8.95 -3.18
N GLU A 684 18.55 -9.77 -2.98
CA GLU A 684 19.36 -10.36 -4.05
C GLU A 684 18.50 -11.23 -4.98
N GLN A 685 17.63 -12.08 -4.43
CA GLN A 685 16.70 -12.89 -5.23
C GLN A 685 15.75 -12.05 -6.10
N LEU A 686 15.22 -10.95 -5.56
CA LEU A 686 14.32 -10.07 -6.31
C LEU A 686 15.07 -9.32 -7.43
N ILE A 687 16.28 -8.83 -7.14
CA ILE A 687 17.13 -8.18 -8.15
C ILE A 687 17.50 -9.16 -9.25
N GLU A 688 17.88 -10.39 -8.90
CA GLU A 688 18.20 -11.44 -9.87
C GLU A 688 17.00 -11.72 -10.78
N HIS A 689 15.80 -11.77 -10.23
CA HIS A 689 14.58 -11.96 -11.03
C HIS A 689 14.33 -10.81 -12.01
N ILE A 690 14.43 -9.56 -11.56
CA ILE A 690 14.31 -8.38 -12.44
C ILE A 690 15.34 -8.46 -13.58
N GLN A 691 16.57 -8.87 -13.27
CA GLN A 691 17.63 -9.03 -14.27
C GLN A 691 17.35 -10.17 -15.26
N GLN A 692 16.83 -11.31 -14.79
CA GLN A 692 16.41 -12.41 -15.67
C GLN A 692 15.28 -11.98 -16.61
N LEU A 693 14.28 -11.25 -16.09
CA LEU A 693 13.21 -10.69 -16.91
C LEU A 693 13.75 -9.68 -17.93
N LYS A 694 14.65 -8.79 -17.50
CA LYS A 694 15.35 -7.85 -18.39
C LYS A 694 16.09 -8.57 -19.50
N ALA A 695 16.88 -9.60 -19.18
CA ALA A 695 17.61 -10.38 -20.18
C ALA A 695 16.65 -11.01 -21.21
N SER A 696 15.51 -11.54 -20.76
CA SER A 696 14.52 -12.16 -21.65
C SER A 696 13.90 -11.21 -22.68
N ILE A 697 13.83 -9.90 -22.36
CA ILE A 697 13.29 -8.90 -23.29
C ILE A 697 14.36 -8.21 -24.13
N MET A 698 15.60 -8.11 -23.63
CA MET A 698 16.70 -7.47 -24.38
C MET A 698 17.10 -8.23 -25.64
N GLU A 699 16.85 -9.53 -25.71
CA GLU A 699 17.10 -10.34 -26.90
C GLU A 699 16.00 -10.20 -27.98
N VAL A 700 14.89 -9.53 -27.66
CA VAL A 700 13.76 -9.38 -28.59
C VAL A 700 13.92 -8.11 -29.42
N PRO A 701 14.07 -8.21 -30.75
CA PRO A 701 14.17 -7.04 -31.61
C PRO A 701 12.84 -6.27 -31.63
N LEU A 702 12.89 -4.96 -31.36
CA LEU A 702 11.75 -4.03 -31.37
C LEU A 702 11.74 -3.15 -32.63
N ASP A 703 12.06 -3.74 -33.77
CA ASP A 703 12.11 -3.06 -35.07
C ASP A 703 10.78 -3.17 -35.85
N LEU A 704 10.77 -2.61 -37.06
CA LEU A 704 9.62 -2.58 -37.96
C LEU A 704 9.17 -3.95 -38.46
N ASP A 705 10.04 -4.96 -38.47
CA ASP A 705 9.70 -6.30 -38.93
C ASP A 705 9.16 -7.18 -37.79
N ASN A 706 9.34 -6.74 -36.54
CA ASN A 706 8.98 -7.48 -35.33
C ASN A 706 7.96 -6.74 -34.45
N TYR A 707 7.16 -5.82 -35.01
CA TYR A 707 6.18 -5.01 -34.27
C TYR A 707 5.16 -5.83 -33.47
N ASN A 708 4.85 -7.05 -33.90
CA ASN A 708 3.93 -7.96 -33.20
C ASN A 708 4.47 -8.45 -31.84
N LYS A 709 5.79 -8.36 -31.62
CA LYS A 709 6.42 -8.73 -30.34
C LYS A 709 6.37 -7.61 -29.31
N LEU A 710 6.03 -6.39 -29.73
CA LEU A 710 6.01 -5.20 -28.87
C LEU A 710 5.04 -5.36 -27.70
N GLU A 711 3.87 -5.97 -27.92
CA GLU A 711 2.89 -6.24 -26.85
C GLU A 711 3.42 -7.24 -25.81
N LEU A 712 4.11 -8.29 -26.25
CA LEU A 712 4.73 -9.28 -25.36
C LEU A 712 5.84 -8.64 -24.51
N VAL A 713 6.70 -7.84 -25.13
CA VAL A 713 7.77 -7.12 -24.41
C VAL A 713 7.17 -6.11 -23.44
N TYR A 714 6.16 -5.36 -23.87
CA TYR A 714 5.45 -4.41 -23.01
C TYR A 714 4.84 -5.09 -21.78
N LYS A 715 4.20 -6.25 -21.95
CA LYS A 715 3.64 -7.01 -20.82
C LYS A 715 4.70 -7.35 -19.79
N THR A 716 5.87 -7.81 -20.22
CA THR A 716 6.99 -8.10 -19.30
C THR A 716 7.53 -6.84 -18.63
N VAL A 717 7.66 -5.73 -19.38
CA VAL A 717 8.05 -4.42 -18.81
C VAL A 717 7.02 -3.94 -17.78
N TRP A 718 5.73 -4.18 -18.02
CA TRP A 718 4.66 -3.88 -17.07
C TRP A 718 4.77 -4.75 -15.81
N GLU A 719 4.99 -6.06 -15.95
CA GLU A 719 5.23 -6.98 -14.81
C GLU A 719 6.43 -6.56 -13.95
N ILE A 720 7.52 -6.12 -14.59
CA ILE A 720 8.68 -5.54 -13.89
C ILE A 720 8.28 -4.26 -13.13
N ASN A 721 7.52 -3.37 -13.76
CA ASN A 721 7.09 -2.12 -13.15
C ASN A 721 6.13 -2.30 -11.97
N GLU A 722 5.35 -3.38 -11.90
CA GLU A 722 4.56 -3.70 -10.72
C GLU A 722 5.44 -3.99 -9.49
N MET A 723 6.71 -4.37 -9.67
CA MET A 723 7.68 -4.54 -8.58
C MET A 723 8.10 -3.22 -7.92
N LYS A 724 7.68 -2.06 -8.44
CA LYS A 724 7.87 -0.75 -7.79
C LYS A 724 7.33 -0.71 -6.36
N HIS A 725 6.33 -1.53 -6.04
CA HIS A 725 5.76 -1.59 -4.70
C HIS A 725 6.79 -2.01 -3.63
N PHE A 726 7.86 -2.72 -4.02
CA PHE A 726 8.96 -3.08 -3.13
C PHE A 726 9.93 -1.93 -2.85
N GLN A 727 9.83 -0.79 -3.55
CA GLN A 727 10.68 0.38 -3.34
C GLN A 727 10.60 0.93 -1.90
N ILE A 728 9.45 0.75 -1.23
CA ILE A 728 9.23 1.12 0.17
C ILE A 728 10.27 0.44 1.08
N ILE A 729 10.71 -0.76 0.70
CA ILE A 729 11.61 -1.60 1.49
C ILE A 729 13.03 -1.56 0.92
N PHE A 730 13.16 -1.66 -0.40
CA PHE A 730 14.43 -1.69 -1.12
C PHE A 730 14.49 -0.54 -2.13
N THR A 731 15.02 0.60 -1.70
CA THR A 731 15.10 1.83 -2.50
C THR A 731 15.82 1.62 -3.84
N ASP A 732 16.83 0.76 -3.86
CA ASP A 732 17.72 0.56 -5.02
C ASP A 732 17.03 -0.16 -6.18
N ILE A 733 15.87 -0.81 -5.95
CA ILE A 733 15.07 -1.44 -7.01
C ILE A 733 14.72 -0.43 -8.09
N ASN A 734 14.48 0.83 -7.72
CA ASN A 734 14.09 1.86 -8.66
C ASN A 734 15.14 2.06 -9.77
N ASN A 735 16.42 1.90 -9.45
CA ASN A 735 17.49 2.01 -10.45
C ASN A 735 17.37 0.93 -11.53
N TYR A 736 16.98 -0.30 -11.15
CA TYR A 736 16.78 -1.40 -12.10
C TYR A 736 15.50 -1.21 -12.92
N LEU A 737 14.44 -0.66 -12.32
CA LEU A 737 13.20 -0.32 -13.03
C LEU A 737 13.44 0.79 -14.06
N GLU A 738 14.15 1.85 -13.67
CA GLU A 738 14.52 2.95 -14.55
C GLU A 738 15.39 2.49 -15.71
N ASP A 739 16.34 1.58 -15.48
CA ASP A 739 17.20 1.01 -16.52
C ASP A 739 16.39 0.20 -17.56
N VAL A 740 15.42 -0.62 -17.12
CA VAL A 740 14.50 -1.34 -18.03
C VAL A 740 13.61 -0.38 -18.81
N ASN A 741 13.04 0.62 -18.13
CA ASN A 741 12.16 1.61 -18.76
C ASN A 741 12.91 2.47 -19.76
N SER A 742 14.12 2.94 -19.44
CA SER A 742 14.96 3.72 -20.35
C SER A 742 15.30 2.91 -21.59
N TRP A 743 15.72 1.65 -21.43
CA TRP A 743 15.99 0.77 -22.57
C TRP A 743 14.76 0.62 -23.47
N PHE A 744 13.58 0.38 -22.89
CA PHE A 744 12.34 0.20 -23.67
C PHE A 744 11.95 1.49 -24.40
N GLU A 745 11.99 2.63 -23.72
CA GLU A 745 11.72 3.95 -24.29
C GLU A 745 12.69 4.27 -25.42
N ASP A 746 13.99 4.08 -25.21
CA ASP A 746 15.03 4.43 -26.19
C ASP A 746 14.89 3.61 -27.48
N ASN A 747 14.54 2.32 -27.39
CA ASN A 747 14.29 1.47 -28.56
C ASN A 747 13.05 1.92 -29.35
N ILE A 748 11.93 2.19 -28.69
CA ILE A 748 10.72 2.69 -29.36
C ILE A 748 10.99 4.06 -29.97
N ASN A 749 11.65 4.95 -29.22
CA ASN A 749 11.96 6.30 -29.68
C ASN A 749 12.91 6.29 -30.89
N ALA A 750 13.87 5.36 -30.96
CA ALA A 750 14.75 5.21 -32.12
C ALA A 750 13.96 4.86 -33.39
N VAL A 751 13.02 3.91 -33.31
CA VAL A 751 12.16 3.55 -34.45
C VAL A 751 11.22 4.70 -34.82
N CYS A 752 10.59 5.34 -33.84
CA CYS A 752 9.73 6.50 -34.08
C CYS A 752 10.49 7.66 -34.75
N THR A 753 11.72 7.94 -34.31
CA THR A 753 12.58 8.97 -34.91
C THR A 753 12.93 8.61 -36.35
N MET A 754 13.25 7.34 -36.62
CA MET A 754 13.51 6.86 -37.98
C MET A 754 12.28 7.05 -38.89
N ILE A 755 11.08 6.74 -38.42
CA ILE A 755 9.82 6.96 -39.16
C ILE A 755 9.65 8.46 -39.46
N LYS A 756 9.78 9.31 -38.42
CA LYS A 756 9.63 10.77 -38.53
C LYS A 756 10.59 11.39 -39.54
N CYS A 757 11.86 11.00 -39.52
CA CYS A 757 12.88 11.52 -40.44
C CYS A 757 12.74 10.99 -41.87
N SER A 758 11.94 9.95 -42.10
CA SER A 758 11.82 9.35 -43.42
C SER A 758 10.62 9.89 -44.22
N PHE A 759 9.60 10.43 -43.55
CA PHE A 759 8.36 10.92 -44.17
C PHE A 759 8.00 12.32 -43.64
N THR A 760 8.63 13.35 -44.21
CA THR A 760 8.13 14.71 -44.10
C THR A 760 7.62 15.19 -45.46
N ILE A 761 6.44 15.82 -45.49
CA ILE A 761 5.84 16.38 -46.72
C ILE A 761 6.83 17.33 -47.42
N GLU A 762 7.63 18.08 -46.65
CA GLU A 762 8.61 19.02 -47.18
C GLU A 762 9.79 18.35 -47.88
N GLU A 763 10.30 17.23 -47.37
CA GLU A 763 11.34 16.44 -48.05
C GLU A 763 10.75 15.73 -49.27
N TRP A 764 9.52 15.25 -49.16
CA TRP A 764 8.84 14.57 -50.26
C TRP A 764 8.55 15.51 -51.44
N LYS A 765 8.20 16.77 -51.16
CA LYS A 765 8.04 17.82 -52.19
C LYS A 765 9.35 18.14 -52.93
N LYS A 766 10.52 17.84 -52.34
CA LYS A 766 11.84 18.09 -52.96
C LYS A 766 12.32 16.95 -53.85
N GLN A 767 11.72 15.75 -53.76
CA GLN A 767 12.12 14.61 -54.56
C GLN A 767 11.47 14.67 -55.95
N GLU A 768 12.29 14.68 -57.01
CA GLU A 768 11.84 14.78 -58.41
C GLU A 768 11.09 13.51 -58.91
N HIS A 769 11.15 12.39 -58.16
CA HIS A 769 10.53 11.11 -58.54
C HIS A 769 9.45 10.67 -57.52
N LYS A 770 8.19 10.78 -57.97
CA LYS A 770 6.92 10.61 -57.23
C LYS A 770 6.49 9.15 -57.02
N SER A 771 7.22 8.37 -56.24
CA SER A 771 6.83 6.99 -55.89
C SER A 771 6.90 6.79 -54.38
N LEU A 772 5.77 6.45 -53.75
CA LEU A 772 5.71 6.10 -52.33
C LEU A 772 5.96 4.61 -52.14
N ASP A 773 6.87 4.23 -51.25
CA ASP A 773 7.06 2.83 -50.86
C ASP A 773 5.97 2.44 -49.84
N PHE A 774 4.88 1.88 -50.36
CA PHE A 774 3.74 1.45 -49.56
C PHE A 774 4.03 0.23 -48.69
N SER A 775 4.97 -0.63 -49.09
CA SER A 775 5.41 -1.75 -48.25
C SER A 775 6.05 -1.23 -46.96
N LYS A 776 6.88 -0.19 -47.08
CA LYS A 776 7.50 0.48 -45.94
C LYS A 776 6.46 1.25 -45.10
N ALA A 777 5.56 1.98 -45.75
CA ALA A 777 4.49 2.73 -45.06
C ALA A 777 3.56 1.80 -44.26
N GLU A 778 3.17 0.65 -44.81
CA GLU A 778 2.30 -0.33 -44.15
C GLU A 778 2.94 -0.86 -42.85
N LYS A 779 4.23 -1.25 -42.91
CA LYS A 779 4.97 -1.70 -41.72
C LYS A 779 5.03 -0.63 -40.63
N TRP A 780 5.18 0.63 -41.01
CA TRP A 780 5.22 1.74 -40.06
C TRP A 780 3.87 2.00 -39.41
N PHE A 781 2.78 1.95 -40.18
CA PHE A 781 1.44 2.04 -39.61
C PHE A 781 1.21 0.94 -38.59
N HIS A 782 1.56 -0.31 -38.90
CA HIS A 782 1.43 -1.41 -37.96
C HIS A 782 2.27 -1.24 -36.70
N TYR A 783 3.50 -0.73 -36.82
CA TYR A 783 4.34 -0.41 -35.66
C TYR A 783 3.70 0.67 -34.78
N LEU A 784 3.26 1.79 -35.38
CA LEU A 784 2.64 2.89 -34.65
C LEU A 784 1.28 2.49 -34.03
N ASP A 785 0.49 1.67 -34.71
CA ASP A 785 -0.76 1.11 -34.19
C ASP A 785 -0.47 0.16 -33.01
N ALA A 786 0.62 -0.63 -33.05
CA ALA A 786 1.05 -1.43 -31.90
C ALA A 786 1.47 -0.55 -30.71
N CYS A 787 2.17 0.56 -30.96
CA CYS A 787 2.50 1.55 -29.92
C CYS A 787 1.25 2.19 -29.30
N LYS A 788 0.18 2.40 -30.06
CA LYS A 788 -1.08 2.99 -29.55
C LYS A 788 -1.72 2.17 -28.43
N ASN A 789 -1.55 0.84 -28.47
CA ASN A 789 -2.11 -0.06 -27.45
C ASN A 789 -1.29 -0.09 -26.16
N ILE A 790 -0.14 0.61 -26.14
CA ILE A 790 0.80 0.62 -25.02
C ILE A 790 0.64 1.92 -24.24
N ARG A 791 0.23 1.81 -22.97
CA ARG A 791 0.04 2.96 -22.06
C ARG A 791 1.36 3.40 -21.42
N ILE A 792 2.36 3.82 -22.20
CA ILE A 792 3.62 4.37 -21.67
C ILE A 792 3.75 5.86 -22.01
N ARG A 793 4.40 6.61 -21.11
CA ARG A 793 4.93 7.97 -21.37
C ARG A 793 6.07 7.90 -22.39
N LEU A 794 5.74 7.76 -23.68
CA LEU A 794 6.74 7.97 -24.73
C LEU A 794 7.14 9.46 -24.74
N LYS A 795 8.45 9.73 -24.80
CA LYS A 795 8.99 11.10 -24.95
C LYS A 795 8.59 11.72 -26.28
N ILE A 796 8.28 10.88 -27.27
CA ILE A 796 7.91 11.27 -28.63
C ILE A 796 6.39 11.21 -28.78
N ASP A 797 5.82 12.28 -29.32
CA ASP A 797 4.42 12.34 -29.71
C ASP A 797 4.17 11.44 -30.94
N TYR A 798 3.93 10.16 -30.68
CA TYR A 798 3.64 9.17 -31.73
C TYR A 798 2.37 9.52 -32.50
N ILE A 799 1.42 10.25 -31.90
CA ILE A 799 0.21 10.72 -32.58
C ILE A 799 0.59 11.74 -33.65
N SER A 800 1.49 12.67 -33.34
CA SER A 800 2.04 13.61 -34.33
C SER A 800 2.76 12.89 -35.48
N ILE A 801 3.51 11.81 -35.19
CA ILE A 801 4.18 11.01 -36.23
C ILE A 801 3.16 10.25 -37.09
N LEU A 802 2.17 9.62 -36.46
CA LEU A 802 1.10 8.91 -37.15
C LEU A 802 0.34 9.86 -38.08
N ASN A 803 -0.07 11.04 -37.58
CA ASN A 803 -0.74 12.06 -38.38
C ASN A 803 0.13 12.53 -39.55
N SER A 804 1.44 12.73 -39.33
CA SER A 804 2.37 13.13 -40.39
C SER A 804 2.48 12.07 -41.49
N LEU A 805 2.51 10.79 -41.12
CA LEU A 805 2.51 9.66 -42.05
C LEU A 805 1.19 9.57 -42.82
N GLU A 806 0.06 9.69 -42.13
CA GLU A 806 -1.27 9.74 -42.75
C GLU A 806 -1.39 10.89 -43.76
N ASP A 807 -0.90 12.08 -43.40
CA ASP A 807 -0.95 13.26 -44.26
C ASP A 807 -0.06 13.11 -45.50
N CYS A 808 1.08 12.42 -45.39
CA CYS A 808 1.91 12.09 -46.55
C CYS A 808 1.19 11.14 -47.52
N VAL A 809 0.52 10.10 -47.00
CA VAL A 809 -0.26 9.16 -47.83
C VAL A 809 -1.47 9.86 -48.46
N LYS A 810 -2.17 10.72 -47.71
CA LYS A 810 -3.27 11.57 -48.24
C LYS A 810 -2.79 12.49 -49.36
N TYR A 811 -1.64 13.14 -49.16
CA TYR A 811 -1.04 14.01 -50.17
C TYR A 811 -0.70 13.23 -51.45
N TYR A 812 -0.10 12.05 -51.32
CA TYR A 812 0.16 11.17 -52.46
C TYR A 812 -1.13 10.74 -53.18
N SER A 813 -2.14 10.34 -52.41
CA SER A 813 -3.45 9.95 -52.95
C SER A 813 -4.05 11.05 -53.82
N ASN A 814 -4.04 12.30 -53.34
CA ASN A 814 -4.52 13.46 -54.11
C ASN A 814 -3.70 13.68 -55.38
N LEU A 815 -2.37 13.57 -55.31
CA LEU A 815 -1.49 13.71 -56.47
C LEU A 815 -1.78 12.67 -57.55
N VAL A 816 -2.00 11.41 -57.16
CA VAL A 816 -2.37 10.35 -58.10
C VAL A 816 -3.74 10.62 -58.71
N GLU A 817 -4.72 11.07 -57.93
CA GLU A 817 -6.06 11.40 -58.43
C GLU A 817 -6.03 12.57 -59.44
N GLU A 818 -5.23 13.61 -59.18
CA GLU A 818 -4.97 14.69 -60.13
C GLU A 818 -4.27 14.20 -61.40
N GLU A 819 -3.29 13.30 -61.29
CA GLU A 819 -2.61 12.71 -62.44
C GLU A 819 -3.55 11.84 -63.28
N LEU A 820 -4.41 11.04 -62.66
CA LEU A 820 -5.43 10.24 -63.34
C LEU A 820 -6.40 11.17 -64.09
N LYS A 821 -6.90 12.21 -63.42
CA LYS A 821 -7.82 13.20 -64.01
C LYS A 821 -7.20 13.92 -65.19
N SER A 822 -5.99 14.45 -65.03
CA SER A 822 -5.25 15.11 -66.11
C SER A 822 -5.01 14.18 -67.30
N CYS A 823 -4.57 12.93 -67.08
CA CYS A 823 -4.34 11.99 -68.19
C CYS A 823 -5.64 11.65 -68.92
N PHE A 824 -6.74 11.51 -68.19
CA PHE A 824 -8.04 11.21 -68.78
C PHE A 824 -8.63 12.40 -69.55
N ASP A 825 -8.57 13.60 -68.98
CA ASP A 825 -9.02 14.83 -69.65
C ASP A 825 -8.19 15.09 -70.92
N ASP A 826 -6.87 14.86 -70.88
CA ASP A 826 -5.99 14.95 -72.05
C ASP A 826 -6.43 14.00 -73.16
N ILE A 827 -6.85 12.77 -72.84
CA ILE A 827 -7.36 11.79 -73.82
C ILE A 827 -8.76 12.19 -74.33
N ARG A 828 -9.64 12.69 -73.44
CA ARG A 828 -11.03 13.02 -73.75
C ARG A 828 -11.17 14.25 -74.65
N TYR A 829 -10.30 15.24 -74.46
CA TYR A 829 -10.42 16.54 -75.13
C TYR A 829 -9.40 16.77 -76.25
N VAL A 830 -8.73 15.72 -76.76
CA VAL A 830 -7.85 15.84 -77.93
C VAL A 830 -8.63 16.40 -79.12
N LYS A 831 -8.25 17.60 -79.59
CA LYS A 831 -8.82 18.22 -80.81
C LYS A 831 -7.81 18.13 -81.96
N ASN A 832 -8.13 17.34 -82.98
CA ASN A 832 -7.58 17.33 -84.34
C ASN A 832 -6.09 17.73 -84.50
N ASN A 833 -5.17 17.11 -83.76
CA ASN A 833 -3.73 17.26 -83.99
C ASN A 833 -2.97 15.95 -83.79
N ASN A 834 -2.09 15.66 -84.75
CA ASN A 834 -1.42 14.39 -85.07
C ASN A 834 -0.40 13.85 -84.04
N ASN A 835 -0.75 13.70 -82.76
CA ASN A 835 0.18 13.11 -81.78
C ASN A 835 -0.35 11.83 -81.14
N ASP A 836 -0.66 10.81 -81.96
CA ASP A 836 -1.11 9.47 -81.53
C ASP A 836 -0.26 8.90 -80.39
N LYS A 837 1.05 9.13 -80.42
CA LYS A 837 2.00 8.70 -79.38
C LYS A 837 1.66 9.24 -77.98
N GLU A 838 1.16 10.46 -77.90
CA GLU A 838 0.82 11.11 -76.64
C GLU A 838 -0.42 10.46 -76.00
N ILE A 839 -1.44 10.13 -76.81
CA ILE A 839 -2.65 9.44 -76.35
C ILE A 839 -2.30 8.06 -75.78
N PHE A 840 -1.47 7.28 -76.49
CA PHE A 840 -1.04 5.96 -76.02
C PHE A 840 -0.20 6.04 -74.74
N GLU A 841 0.60 7.10 -74.57
CA GLU A 841 1.41 7.30 -73.38
C GLU A 841 0.55 7.72 -72.18
N LYS A 842 -0.42 8.63 -72.39
CA LYS A 842 -1.39 9.03 -71.37
C LYS A 842 -2.27 7.86 -70.93
N ALA A 843 -2.75 7.05 -71.89
CA ALA A 843 -3.54 5.85 -71.59
C ALA A 843 -2.71 4.78 -70.85
N ARG A 844 -1.42 4.63 -71.22
CA ARG A 844 -0.48 3.77 -70.48
C ARG A 844 -0.29 4.27 -69.05
N LYS A 845 -0.05 5.58 -68.86
CA LYS A 845 0.12 6.18 -67.54
C LYS A 845 -1.13 6.02 -66.68
N LEU A 846 -2.32 6.25 -67.24
CA LEU A 846 -3.61 6.04 -66.58
C LEU A 846 -3.77 4.58 -66.13
N SER A 847 -3.46 3.62 -67.01
CA SER A 847 -3.49 2.19 -66.70
C SER A 847 -2.51 1.83 -65.57
N CYS A 848 -1.28 2.35 -65.62
CA CYS A 848 -0.29 2.08 -64.57
C CYS A 848 -0.75 2.59 -63.20
N ARG A 849 -1.29 3.81 -63.12
CA ARG A 849 -1.79 4.38 -61.86
C ARG A 849 -3.01 3.65 -61.30
N LEU A 850 -3.93 3.19 -62.16
CA LEU A 850 -5.07 2.39 -61.70
C LEU A 850 -4.65 1.01 -61.18
N HIS A 851 -3.66 0.36 -61.81
CA HIS A 851 -3.09 -0.89 -61.29
C HIS A 851 -2.37 -0.67 -59.96
N GLU A 852 -1.62 0.42 -59.83
CA GLU A 852 -0.96 0.80 -58.58
C GLU A 852 -1.97 0.99 -57.43
N ILE A 853 -3.06 1.72 -57.67
CA ILE A 853 -4.12 1.87 -56.66
C ILE A 853 -4.75 0.53 -56.30
N LEU A 854 -4.96 -0.34 -57.28
CA LEU A 854 -5.49 -1.68 -57.05
C LEU A 854 -4.56 -2.50 -56.15
N GLU A 855 -3.26 -2.49 -56.45
CA GLU A 855 -2.21 -3.14 -55.64
C GLU A 855 -2.22 -2.60 -54.21
N ILE A 856 -2.29 -1.26 -54.03
CA ILE A 856 -2.34 -0.63 -52.71
C ILE A 856 -3.59 -1.06 -51.94
N LYS A 857 -4.75 -1.08 -52.59
CA LYS A 857 -6.01 -1.54 -51.96
C LYS A 857 -5.93 -3.01 -51.53
N THR A 858 -5.23 -3.86 -52.29
CA THR A 858 -5.16 -5.30 -52.02
C THR A 858 -4.06 -5.69 -51.03
N GLU A 859 -2.89 -5.07 -51.10
CA GLU A 859 -1.70 -5.48 -50.33
C GLU A 859 -1.41 -4.57 -49.13
N TYR A 860 -1.84 -3.31 -49.17
CA TYR A 860 -1.49 -2.28 -48.17
C TYR A 860 -2.75 -1.62 -47.60
N SER A 861 -3.60 -2.43 -46.96
CA SER A 861 -4.94 -2.03 -46.51
C SER A 861 -4.94 -0.85 -45.53
N ARG A 862 -3.97 -0.79 -44.61
CA ARG A 862 -3.87 0.28 -43.63
C ARG A 862 -3.43 1.58 -44.28
N SER A 863 -2.50 1.52 -45.24
CA SER A 863 -2.11 2.66 -46.05
C SER A 863 -3.26 3.15 -46.95
N PHE A 864 -4.00 2.24 -47.58
CA PHE A 864 -5.18 2.59 -48.41
C PHE A 864 -6.28 3.27 -47.59
N SER A 865 -6.44 2.93 -46.30
CA SER A 865 -7.41 3.59 -45.42
C SER A 865 -7.19 5.10 -45.27
N CYS A 866 -5.98 5.58 -45.60
CA CYS A 866 -5.63 7.00 -45.57
C CYS A 866 -5.95 7.73 -46.88
N PHE A 867 -6.42 7.06 -47.94
CA PHE A 867 -6.73 7.72 -49.21
C PHE A 867 -7.91 8.68 -49.05
N SER A 868 -7.82 9.84 -49.69
CA SER A 868 -8.89 10.85 -49.69
C SER A 868 -10.20 10.32 -50.28
N ASN A 869 -10.08 9.39 -51.24
CA ASN A 869 -11.20 8.75 -51.92
C ASN A 869 -11.09 7.22 -51.84
N LEU A 870 -11.71 6.61 -50.83
CA LEU A 870 -11.73 5.15 -50.66
C LEU A 870 -12.46 4.41 -51.78
N LYS A 871 -13.27 5.12 -52.59
CA LYS A 871 -14.02 4.61 -53.73
C LYS A 871 -13.39 4.99 -55.07
N ILE A 872 -12.12 5.40 -55.09
CA ILE A 872 -11.45 5.88 -56.29
C ILE A 872 -11.53 4.89 -57.47
N LEU A 873 -11.37 3.59 -57.23
CA LEU A 873 -11.47 2.58 -58.30
C LEU A 873 -12.90 2.46 -58.87
N GLU A 874 -13.92 2.48 -58.01
CA GLU A 874 -15.34 2.44 -58.41
C GLU A 874 -15.72 3.72 -59.17
N HIS A 875 -15.21 4.87 -58.73
CA HIS A 875 -15.40 6.14 -59.42
C HIS A 875 -14.78 6.11 -60.82
N TRP A 876 -13.54 5.64 -60.95
CA TRP A 876 -12.86 5.54 -62.23
C TRP A 876 -13.48 4.50 -63.17
N GLN A 877 -13.92 3.37 -62.63
CA GLN A 877 -14.71 2.39 -63.38
C GLN A 877 -15.96 3.02 -64.00
N ASN A 878 -16.74 3.77 -63.23
CA ASN A 878 -17.92 4.49 -63.72
C ASN A 878 -17.56 5.55 -64.79
N ASN A 879 -16.50 6.32 -64.58
CA ASN A 879 -16.04 7.32 -65.54
C ASN A 879 -15.62 6.67 -66.88
N LEU A 880 -14.87 5.56 -66.81
CA LEU A 880 -14.44 4.82 -67.99
C LEU A 880 -15.63 4.21 -68.74
N SER A 881 -16.59 3.60 -68.02
CA SER A 881 -17.82 3.06 -68.63
C SER A 881 -18.69 4.15 -69.26
N SER A 882 -18.84 5.31 -68.60
CA SER A 882 -19.58 6.44 -69.16
C SER A 882 -18.94 6.92 -70.46
N TYR A 883 -17.62 7.09 -70.47
CA TYR A 883 -16.91 7.54 -71.66
C TYR A 883 -16.89 6.49 -72.78
N GLN A 884 -16.85 5.20 -72.43
CA GLN A 884 -16.96 4.11 -73.40
C GLN A 884 -18.30 4.15 -74.15
N ASN A 885 -19.40 4.46 -73.47
CA ASN A 885 -20.71 4.65 -74.11
C ASN A 885 -20.74 5.92 -74.99
N GLU A 886 -20.25 7.05 -74.48
CA GLU A 886 -20.15 8.31 -75.26
C GLU A 886 -19.34 8.11 -76.55
N LEU A 887 -18.21 7.41 -76.45
CA LEU A 887 -17.34 7.10 -77.58
C LEU A 887 -18.01 6.13 -78.56
N ALA A 888 -18.75 5.13 -78.07
CA ALA A 888 -19.50 4.21 -78.91
C ALA A 888 -20.59 4.91 -79.73
N ASP A 889 -21.33 5.83 -79.11
CA ASP A 889 -22.38 6.63 -79.75
C ASP A 889 -21.78 7.57 -80.82
N GLU A 890 -20.66 8.23 -80.50
CA GLU A 890 -20.00 9.12 -81.45
C GLU A 890 -19.41 8.35 -82.64
N MET A 891 -18.79 7.19 -82.41
CA MET A 891 -18.32 6.31 -83.49
C MET A 891 -19.46 5.76 -84.35
N ALA A 892 -20.62 5.45 -83.75
CA ALA A 892 -21.83 5.08 -84.48
C ALA A 892 -22.28 6.23 -85.39
N ARG A 893 -22.35 7.44 -84.85
CA ARG A 893 -22.75 8.66 -85.59
C ARG A 893 -21.78 8.97 -86.74
N LEU A 894 -20.47 8.95 -86.49
CA LEU A 894 -19.43 9.21 -87.51
C LEU A 894 -19.42 8.14 -88.60
N SER A 895 -19.71 6.88 -88.24
CA SER A 895 -19.90 5.79 -89.20
C SER A 895 -21.11 6.02 -90.12
N ILE A 896 -22.20 6.64 -89.62
CA ILE A 896 -23.40 6.95 -90.41
C ILE A 896 -23.20 8.20 -91.28
N VAL A 897 -22.67 9.28 -90.70
CA VAL A 897 -22.47 10.60 -91.36
C VAL A 897 -21.28 10.59 -92.31
N GLN A 898 -20.60 9.45 -92.44
CA GLN A 898 -19.59 9.23 -93.46
C GLN A 898 -18.35 10.14 -93.31
N GLN A 899 -17.91 10.43 -92.09
CA GLN A 899 -16.68 11.22 -91.82
C GLN A 899 -15.49 10.31 -91.48
N ALA A 900 -14.73 9.87 -92.49
CA ALA A 900 -13.67 8.86 -92.32
C ALA A 900 -12.52 9.35 -91.42
N GLY A 901 -12.04 10.58 -91.60
CA GLY A 901 -10.98 11.16 -90.77
C GLY A 901 -11.32 11.24 -89.28
N ALA A 902 -12.49 11.77 -88.94
CA ALA A 902 -12.94 11.85 -87.55
C ALA A 902 -13.17 10.45 -86.93
N LEU A 903 -13.66 9.48 -87.71
CA LEU A 903 -13.81 8.10 -87.24
C LEU A 903 -12.46 7.43 -86.96
N LYS A 904 -11.43 7.74 -87.76
CA LYS A 904 -10.05 7.26 -87.53
C LYS A 904 -9.49 7.77 -86.21
N ASP A 905 -9.73 9.03 -85.85
CA ASP A 905 -9.27 9.61 -84.58
C ASP A 905 -9.92 8.92 -83.37
N GLN A 906 -11.23 8.64 -83.44
CA GLN A 906 -11.93 7.89 -82.39
C GLN A 906 -11.47 6.43 -82.30
N LEU A 907 -11.11 5.80 -83.43
CA LEU A 907 -10.52 4.45 -83.44
C LEU A 907 -9.17 4.41 -82.69
N TRP A 908 -8.32 5.43 -82.86
CA TRP A 908 -7.06 5.53 -82.13
C TRP A 908 -7.26 5.70 -80.63
N ILE A 909 -8.21 6.54 -80.21
CA ILE A 909 -8.58 6.71 -78.80
C ILE A 909 -9.08 5.38 -78.22
N SER A 910 -9.99 4.69 -78.91
CA SER A 910 -10.50 3.38 -78.51
C SER A 910 -9.39 2.33 -78.41
N GLN A 911 -8.41 2.34 -79.32
CA GLN A 911 -7.27 1.44 -79.29
C GLN A 911 -6.32 1.75 -78.13
N ALA A 912 -6.08 3.02 -77.83
CA ALA A 912 -5.24 3.42 -76.71
C ALA A 912 -5.87 3.04 -75.36
N LEU A 913 -7.19 3.28 -75.21
CA LEU A 913 -7.95 2.97 -74.01
C LEU A 913 -8.22 1.49 -73.80
N SER A 914 -8.01 0.63 -74.80
CA SER A 914 -8.14 -0.83 -74.62
C SER A 914 -7.19 -1.42 -73.57
N LYS A 915 -6.15 -0.68 -73.16
CA LYS A 915 -5.30 -1.05 -72.01
C LYS A 915 -6.05 -1.02 -70.67
N LEU A 916 -7.19 -0.36 -70.61
CA LEU A 916 -8.01 -0.18 -69.42
C LEU A 916 -9.18 -1.17 -69.36
N ASP A 917 -9.31 -2.07 -70.33
CA ASP A 917 -10.43 -3.02 -70.41
C ASP A 917 -10.58 -3.90 -69.15
N ASN A 918 -9.49 -4.10 -68.38
CA ASN A 918 -9.51 -4.85 -67.12
C ASN A 918 -10.25 -4.12 -65.97
N PHE A 919 -10.52 -2.82 -66.13
CA PHE A 919 -11.21 -2.00 -65.13
C PHE A 919 -12.69 -1.77 -65.47
N LEU A 920 -13.23 -2.44 -66.50
CA LEU A 920 -14.62 -2.34 -66.94
C LEU A 920 -15.38 -3.64 -66.65
N ASP A 921 -16.60 -3.54 -66.13
CA ASP A 921 -17.46 -4.70 -65.87
C ASP A 921 -18.22 -5.18 -67.12
N GLY A 922 -18.25 -4.38 -68.18
CA GLY A 922 -18.92 -4.70 -69.45
C GLY A 922 -18.60 -3.67 -70.53
N GLY A 923 -18.67 -4.09 -71.80
CA GLY A 923 -18.34 -3.25 -72.97
C GLY A 923 -16.85 -2.87 -73.03
N LYS A 924 -16.06 -3.55 -73.86
CA LYS A 924 -14.61 -3.28 -73.96
C LYS A 924 -14.30 -2.25 -75.03
N PHE A 925 -13.32 -1.38 -74.78
CA PHE A 925 -12.79 -0.48 -75.80
C PHE A 925 -12.15 -1.26 -76.94
N ARG A 926 -11.56 -2.43 -76.67
CA ARG A 926 -11.06 -3.33 -77.73
C ARG A 926 -12.15 -3.81 -78.67
N ASP A 927 -13.29 -4.24 -78.12
CA ASP A 927 -14.39 -4.80 -78.92
C ASP A 927 -14.98 -3.71 -79.82
N MET A 928 -15.13 -2.50 -79.29
CA MET A 928 -15.54 -1.31 -80.04
C MET A 928 -14.55 -0.97 -81.16
N TYR A 929 -13.25 -0.94 -80.85
CA TYR A 929 -12.20 -0.70 -81.83
C TYR A 929 -12.27 -1.70 -82.99
N VAL A 930 -12.37 -3.00 -82.70
CA VAL A 930 -12.44 -4.05 -83.74
C VAL A 930 -13.67 -3.86 -84.63
N ASN A 931 -14.85 -3.66 -84.04
CA ASN A 931 -16.11 -3.49 -84.77
C ASN A 931 -16.08 -2.31 -85.74
N TYR A 932 -15.62 -1.15 -85.29
CA TYR A 932 -15.58 0.05 -86.13
C TYR A 932 -14.37 0.12 -87.06
N ARG A 933 -13.26 -0.55 -86.74
CA ARG A 933 -12.09 -0.66 -87.63
C ARG A 933 -12.48 -1.38 -88.92
N ASP A 934 -13.23 -2.47 -88.81
CA ASP A 934 -13.63 -3.26 -89.99
C ASP A 934 -14.62 -2.46 -90.89
N LYS A 935 -15.51 -1.65 -90.27
CA LYS A 935 -16.37 -0.68 -90.97
C LYS A 935 -15.56 0.45 -91.63
N PHE A 936 -14.52 0.93 -90.98
CA PHE A 936 -13.62 1.94 -91.54
C PHE A 936 -12.82 1.39 -92.72
N LEU A 937 -12.20 0.21 -92.58
CA LEU A 937 -11.40 -0.43 -93.63
C LEU A 937 -12.23 -0.79 -94.87
N SER A 938 -13.43 -1.37 -94.69
CA SER A 938 -14.32 -1.65 -95.82
C SER A 938 -14.68 -0.38 -96.60
N ARG A 939 -14.82 0.75 -95.89
CA ARG A 939 -15.12 2.05 -96.50
C ARG A 939 -13.93 2.71 -97.17
N VAL A 940 -12.74 2.63 -96.58
CA VAL A 940 -11.50 3.10 -97.22
C VAL A 940 -11.25 2.29 -98.49
N SER A 941 -11.47 0.97 -98.46
CA SER A 941 -11.38 0.12 -99.65
C SER A 941 -12.39 0.50 -100.73
N ALA A 942 -13.66 0.71 -100.38
CA ALA A 942 -14.68 1.14 -101.34
C ALA A 942 -14.40 2.53 -101.94
N SER A 943 -13.89 3.47 -101.15
CA SER A 943 -13.51 4.81 -101.64
C SER A 943 -12.23 4.74 -102.48
N SER A 944 -11.28 3.88 -102.13
CA SER A 944 -10.08 3.60 -102.93
C SER A 944 -10.42 2.97 -104.28
N GLU A 945 -11.42 2.09 -104.35
CA GLU A 945 -11.96 1.54 -105.60
C GLU A 945 -12.59 2.65 -106.47
N LYS A 946 -13.40 3.53 -105.89
CA LYS A 946 -13.96 4.69 -106.60
C LYS A 946 -12.88 5.64 -107.11
N VAL A 947 -11.84 5.89 -106.32
CA VAL A 947 -10.67 6.68 -106.74
C VAL A 947 -9.94 5.98 -107.89
N ALA A 948 -9.70 4.66 -107.79
CA ALA A 948 -9.05 3.88 -108.84
C ALA A 948 -9.86 3.89 -110.15
N ASP A 949 -11.18 3.79 -110.07
CA ASP A 949 -12.08 3.89 -111.23
C ASP A 949 -12.11 5.31 -111.81
N ALA A 950 -12.11 6.36 -110.97
CA ALA A 950 -12.01 7.75 -111.43
C ALA A 950 -10.65 8.05 -112.08
N ILE A 951 -9.55 7.46 -111.59
CA ILE A 951 -8.22 7.51 -112.22
C ILE A 951 -8.25 6.85 -113.60
N ARG A 952 -8.86 5.67 -113.74
CA ARG A 952 -9.02 4.99 -115.05
C ARG A 952 -9.84 5.81 -116.05
N GLN A 953 -10.75 6.66 -115.55
CA GLN A 953 -11.61 7.53 -116.36
C GLN A 953 -11.03 8.93 -116.57
N HIS A 954 -9.85 9.25 -116.02
CA HIS A 954 -9.23 10.58 -116.02
C HIS A 954 -10.12 11.69 -115.40
N ASP A 955 -11.01 11.34 -114.48
CA ASP A 955 -11.90 12.29 -113.78
C ASP A 955 -11.22 12.85 -112.53
N TYR A 956 -10.32 13.81 -112.74
CA TYR A 956 -9.48 14.39 -111.67
C TYR A 956 -10.28 15.17 -110.62
N GLU A 957 -11.45 15.70 -110.98
CA GLU A 957 -12.32 16.41 -110.03
C GLU A 957 -12.97 15.43 -109.05
N ARG A 958 -13.44 14.28 -109.56
CA ARG A 958 -13.95 13.19 -108.73
C ARG A 958 -12.87 12.52 -107.89
N ILE A 959 -11.65 12.38 -108.43
CA ILE A 959 -10.49 11.92 -107.66
C ILE A 959 -10.23 12.86 -106.48
N ALA A 960 -10.18 14.17 -106.71
CA ALA A 960 -9.97 15.14 -105.65
C ALA A 960 -11.10 15.10 -104.61
N GLY A 961 -12.36 14.96 -105.03
CA GLY A 961 -13.51 14.85 -104.14
C GLY A 961 -13.50 13.60 -103.26
N GLU A 962 -13.20 12.42 -103.81
CA GLU A 962 -13.12 11.17 -103.06
C GLU A 962 -11.86 11.11 -102.18
N LEU A 963 -10.73 11.68 -102.63
CA LEU A 963 -9.52 11.81 -101.81
C LEU A 963 -9.66 12.83 -100.68
N MET A 964 -10.50 13.86 -100.82
CA MET A 964 -10.82 14.78 -99.70
C MET A 964 -11.73 14.14 -98.65
N GLN A 965 -12.48 13.09 -99.01
CA GLN A 965 -13.35 12.35 -98.08
C GLN A 965 -12.62 11.22 -97.33
N LEU A 966 -11.52 10.72 -97.90
CA LEU A 966 -10.56 9.79 -97.30
C LEU A 966 -9.61 10.51 -96.34
#